data_AF-A0A852CHM1-F1
#
_entry.id   AF-A0A852CHM1-F1
#
_cell.length_a   1.000
_cell.length_b   1.000
_cell.length_c   1.000
_cell.angle_alpha   90.00
_cell.angle_beta   90.00
_cell.angle_gamma   90.00
#
_symmetry.space_group_name_H-M   'P 1'
#
loop_
_entity.id
_entity.type
_entity.pdbx_description
1 polymer ?
#
loop_
_entity_poly.entity_id
_entity_poly.type
_entity_poly.pdbx_seq_one_letter_code
_entity_poly.pdbx_strand_id
1 'polypeptide(L)'
;MADTSSDSDNYLRGRIGRPPPLRVPRNRTRNYGAEEVTEKIHTLASTLQDTNRNLRHVDHLLGQYREYNKEQTEEIANLKETLEQSIGQLRSQRLTRNSGVRSASLSSLYPSDLDGEVVSGNHHFLPTSPIRDYGDSLGNKHRRSRSASVRFVNEADNLDQLHSLHQSLRDLSSEQVRLGDDISRELSRRNRTDAELRKTLEELSEKLTESQRQEMVSERVERRLQEIEQEMRAERQLVERRQDQLGRMSLQLQEALRKQDAKADEAELLMKNKLVKYQNEKKQLEKELEQSQKKLNESESSREALLHQIEDLRSQLLRVEDRAELQHQISHVAAHCQSCQDVQDDDRRIRIVAERYEREKQELEKHILELKAKLSHNAVMSEVEELKRCIEQKDREKAQLVMHIQMLTSDLENKEKQQQKMLDQLKEIQSCYKACEDGRRQTELQFAELAQQVEQSTKEAERYLTEFKHSEALRLETEKKREDFKVRAQETVRQWKLKCKKLDREVEKQNETIKQLKDENSQALKEKDDLRSQLLSAIQQIENLRKELNDVLTKRTQQEELLHCKEVKLNEMKSQQASLEEEIKEVQGTVNKLENELKKQVFLQTQLQTEKEHLETELETSNLIHKKDQERLLEMQADVKNLSSVRVELTNRIAEEEKVKKELHKSLSDLQKQQESKHEEMTTANRQLKMEREVHQQELATLRSELQNTKIKHERDAQELMKLLKQEKDDAEAQIRMLKVLILK
;
A
#
# COMPACT_ATOMS: atom_id res chain seq x y z
N MET A 1 -13.72 -25.07 29.48
CA MET A 1 -13.37 -26.08 30.51
C MET A 1 -11.93 -26.46 30.29
N ALA A 2 -11.10 -26.40 31.32
CA ALA A 2 -9.68 -26.69 31.25
C ALA A 2 -9.29 -27.38 32.56
N ASP A 3 -8.74 -28.58 32.46
CA ASP A 3 -8.45 -29.44 33.60
C ASP A 3 -7.05 -30.08 33.48
N THR A 4 -6.40 -30.22 34.64
CA THR A 4 -5.26 -31.10 34.94
C THR A 4 -3.97 -31.01 34.10
N SER A 5 -3.02 -30.22 34.63
CA SER A 5 -1.80 -30.73 35.31
C SER A 5 -0.95 -31.86 34.68
N SER A 6 0.36 -31.60 34.53
CA SER A 6 1.41 -32.53 34.99
C SER A 6 2.77 -31.82 35.17
N ASP A 7 3.45 -32.04 36.30
CA ASP A 7 4.83 -31.60 36.55
C ASP A 7 5.85 -32.56 35.94
N SER A 8 7.01 -32.06 35.50
CA SER A 8 8.25 -32.86 35.44
C SER A 8 9.53 -32.01 35.50
N ASP A 9 9.93 -31.68 36.72
CA ASP A 9 11.26 -31.12 37.02
C ASP A 9 12.34 -32.22 36.82
N ASN A 10 13.44 -31.95 36.11
CA ASN A 10 14.34 -33.02 35.62
C ASN A 10 15.82 -32.81 36.00
N TYR A 11 16.18 -33.23 37.22
CA TYR A 11 17.54 -33.16 37.78
C TYR A 11 18.46 -34.27 37.27
N LEU A 12 19.42 -33.95 36.39
CA LEU A 12 20.49 -34.90 36.02
C LEU A 12 21.68 -34.86 36.98
N ARG A 13 21.75 -35.89 37.83
CA ARG A 13 22.78 -36.11 38.85
C ARG A 13 24.03 -36.81 38.29
N GLY A 14 25.05 -36.04 37.89
CA GLY A 14 26.39 -36.57 37.60
C GLY A 14 27.10 -37.05 38.88
N ARG A 15 27.62 -38.29 38.89
CA ARG A 15 28.25 -38.91 40.08
C ARG A 15 29.77 -38.65 40.14
N ILE A 16 30.26 -38.34 41.34
CA ILE A 16 31.68 -38.05 41.64
C ILE A 16 32.56 -39.31 41.59
N GLY A 17 33.76 -39.18 41.03
CA GLY A 17 34.93 -40.07 41.26
C GLY A 17 36.12 -39.26 41.81
N ARG A 18 37.03 -39.91 42.55
CA ARG A 18 38.22 -39.27 43.17
C ARG A 18 39.56 -39.86 42.64
N PRO A 19 40.69 -39.14 42.76
CA PRO A 19 41.92 -39.43 42.01
C PRO A 19 43.03 -40.14 42.80
N PRO A 20 44.01 -40.72 42.09
CA PRO A 20 45.43 -40.80 42.49
C PRO A 20 46.36 -40.00 41.52
N PRO A 21 47.68 -39.84 41.80
CA PRO A 21 48.41 -38.61 41.43
C PRO A 21 49.67 -38.82 40.53
N LEU A 22 50.62 -37.87 40.61
CA LEU A 22 51.92 -37.74 39.91
C LEU A 22 51.81 -37.08 38.51
N ARG A 23 52.80 -36.30 38.01
CA ARG A 23 54.12 -35.87 38.54
C ARG A 23 54.54 -34.54 37.88
N VAL A 24 55.23 -33.65 38.59
CA VAL A 24 55.84 -32.43 38.00
C VAL A 24 57.24 -32.74 37.46
N PRO A 25 57.57 -32.43 36.20
CA PRO A 25 58.94 -32.42 35.69
C PRO A 25 59.58 -31.04 35.96
N ARG A 26 60.64 -31.01 36.77
CA ARG A 26 61.45 -29.81 37.03
C ARG A 26 62.49 -29.62 35.93
N ASN A 27 62.75 -28.36 35.55
CA ASN A 27 63.64 -27.90 34.47
C ASN A 27 64.88 -28.78 34.19
N ARG A 28 65.13 -29.07 32.90
CA ARG A 28 66.42 -29.53 32.38
C ARG A 28 66.95 -28.59 31.30
N THR A 29 67.59 -27.50 31.72
CA THR A 29 68.32 -26.60 30.83
C THR A 29 69.70 -27.18 30.52
N ARG A 30 69.96 -27.64 29.28
CA ARG A 30 71.34 -27.85 28.80
C ARG A 30 71.48 -27.78 27.26
N ASN A 31 71.94 -26.63 26.80
CA ASN A 31 72.87 -26.47 25.66
C ASN A 31 72.44 -26.97 24.25
N TYR A 32 71.18 -26.79 23.87
CA TYR A 32 70.78 -26.63 22.44
C TYR A 32 70.37 -25.18 22.08
N GLY A 33 70.51 -24.25 23.04
CA GLY A 33 69.88 -22.94 22.96
C GLY A 33 70.40 -22.00 21.87
N ALA A 34 71.63 -22.14 21.36
CA ALA A 34 72.18 -21.19 20.39
C ALA A 34 71.44 -21.25 19.05
N GLU A 35 71.44 -22.43 18.41
CA GLU A 35 70.78 -22.63 17.11
C GLU A 35 69.26 -22.43 17.23
N GLU A 36 68.63 -23.03 18.24
CA GLU A 36 67.19 -22.90 18.47
C GLU A 36 66.76 -21.44 18.77
N VAL A 37 67.57 -20.64 19.47
CA VAL A 37 67.32 -19.20 19.63
C VAL A 37 67.57 -18.45 18.34
N THR A 38 68.58 -18.79 17.53
CA THR A 38 68.76 -18.13 16.22
C THR A 38 67.64 -18.45 15.24
N GLU A 39 67.11 -19.68 15.20
CA GLU A 39 65.92 -20.02 14.40
C GLU A 39 64.68 -19.29 14.90
N LYS A 40 64.47 -19.21 16.23
CA LYS A 40 63.39 -18.41 16.82
C LYS A 40 63.56 -16.91 16.53
N ILE A 41 64.78 -16.38 16.52
CA ILE A 41 65.08 -15.00 16.12
C ILE A 41 64.80 -14.77 14.64
N HIS A 42 65.17 -15.68 13.74
CA HIS A 42 64.85 -15.55 12.31
C HIS A 42 63.34 -15.69 12.05
N THR A 43 62.65 -16.56 12.77
CA THR A 43 61.18 -16.72 12.69
C THR A 43 60.46 -15.48 13.25
N LEU A 44 60.94 -14.92 14.37
CA LEU A 44 60.49 -13.63 14.89
C LEU A 44 60.81 -12.49 13.94
N ALA A 45 61.99 -12.46 13.31
CA ALA A 45 62.35 -11.43 12.34
C ALA A 45 61.48 -11.50 11.08
N SER A 46 61.18 -12.69 10.55
CA SER A 46 60.24 -12.84 9.43
C SER A 46 58.83 -12.42 9.83
N THR A 47 58.30 -12.92 10.95
CA THR A 47 56.94 -12.54 11.39
C THR A 47 56.82 -11.07 11.79
N LEU A 48 57.89 -10.44 12.30
CA LEU A 48 57.98 -8.98 12.49
C LEU A 48 58.08 -8.24 11.15
N GLN A 49 58.79 -8.78 10.15
CA GLN A 49 58.87 -8.19 8.81
C GLN A 49 57.51 -8.31 8.08
N ASP A 50 56.80 -9.43 8.21
CA ASP A 50 55.48 -9.66 7.63
C ASP A 50 54.38 -8.87 8.33
N THR A 51 54.42 -8.72 9.66
CA THR A 51 53.55 -7.77 10.35
C THR A 51 53.88 -6.32 9.99
N ASN A 52 55.14 -5.96 9.74
CA ASN A 52 55.51 -4.63 9.22
C ASN A 52 55.00 -4.40 7.79
N ARG A 53 55.06 -5.42 6.91
CA ARG A 53 54.42 -5.42 5.57
C ARG A 53 52.91 -5.22 5.68
N ASN A 54 52.24 -5.97 6.55
CA ASN A 54 50.80 -5.88 6.77
C ASN A 54 50.39 -4.51 7.34
N LEU A 55 51.15 -3.96 8.29
CA LEU A 55 50.92 -2.62 8.83
C LEU A 55 51.04 -1.55 7.74
N ARG A 56 52.08 -1.60 6.89
CA ARG A 56 52.21 -0.68 5.74
C ARG A 56 51.07 -0.82 4.73
N HIS A 57 50.56 -2.03 4.50
CA HIS A 57 49.40 -2.24 3.65
C HIS A 57 48.12 -1.67 4.26
N VAL A 58 47.92 -1.83 5.57
CA VAL A 58 46.83 -1.18 6.32
C VAL A 58 46.97 0.35 6.31
N ASP A 59 48.17 0.90 6.49
CA ASP A 59 48.42 2.34 6.38
C ASP A 59 48.11 2.88 4.97
N HIS A 60 48.42 2.12 3.92
CA HIS A 60 48.08 2.48 2.54
C HIS A 60 46.56 2.45 2.29
N LEU A 61 45.85 1.41 2.76
CA LEU A 61 44.38 1.35 2.71
C LEU A 61 43.75 2.49 3.52
N LEU A 62 44.29 2.80 4.71
CA LEU A 62 43.87 3.95 5.51
C LEU A 62 44.29 5.31 4.89
N GLY A 63 45.20 5.32 3.92
CA GLY A 63 45.47 6.44 3.02
C GLY A 63 44.32 6.61 2.04
N GLN A 64 44.03 5.56 1.26
CA GLN A 64 42.93 5.53 0.28
C GLN A 64 41.57 5.87 0.91
N TYR A 65 41.24 5.34 2.09
CA TYR A 65 40.01 5.70 2.81
C TYR A 65 39.98 7.17 3.27
N ARG A 66 41.15 7.81 3.51
CA ARG A 66 41.24 9.24 3.83
C ARG A 66 41.19 10.11 2.58
N GLU A 67 41.70 9.64 1.45
CA GLU A 67 41.60 10.30 0.15
C GLU A 67 40.16 10.28 -0.36
N TYR A 68 39.52 9.10 -0.41
CA TYR A 68 38.10 8.96 -0.74
C TYR A 68 37.18 9.75 0.19
N ASN A 69 37.49 9.84 1.50
CA ASN A 69 36.70 10.66 2.41
C ASN A 69 36.90 12.17 2.19
N LYS A 70 38.10 12.62 1.76
CA LYS A 70 38.31 14.01 1.33
C LYS A 70 37.52 14.32 0.07
N GLU A 71 37.65 13.47 -0.96
CA GLU A 71 36.90 13.58 -2.21
C GLU A 71 35.40 13.71 -1.94
N GLN A 72 34.83 12.83 -1.10
CA GLN A 72 33.44 12.95 -0.66
C GLN A 72 33.13 14.27 0.08
N THR A 73 34.02 14.79 0.93
CA THR A 73 33.79 16.09 1.59
C THR A 73 33.91 17.27 0.62
N GLU A 74 34.73 17.17 -0.41
CA GLU A 74 34.90 18.17 -1.47
C GLU A 74 33.68 18.15 -2.42
N GLU A 75 33.18 16.97 -2.82
CA GLU A 75 31.89 16.82 -3.51
C GLU A 75 30.73 17.42 -2.69
N ILE A 76 30.66 17.13 -1.39
CA ILE A 76 29.63 17.70 -0.49
C ILE A 76 29.80 19.22 -0.32
N ALA A 77 31.02 19.76 -0.40
CA ALA A 77 31.25 21.20 -0.41
C ALA A 77 30.76 21.83 -1.72
N ASN A 78 31.10 21.25 -2.87
CA ASN A 78 30.66 21.69 -4.20
C ASN A 78 29.12 21.63 -4.35
N LEU A 79 28.47 20.59 -3.81
CA LEU A 79 27.02 20.47 -3.76
C LEU A 79 26.36 21.53 -2.85
N LYS A 80 27.02 21.93 -1.75
CA LYS A 80 26.54 23.04 -0.92
C LYS A 80 26.72 24.38 -1.62
N GLU A 81 27.86 24.61 -2.26
CA GLU A 81 28.12 25.86 -2.97
C GLU A 81 27.15 26.04 -4.14
N THR A 82 26.95 25.03 -4.98
CA THR A 82 25.97 25.08 -6.08
C THR A 82 24.53 25.26 -5.60
N LEU A 83 24.17 24.69 -4.45
CA LEU A 83 22.87 24.93 -3.80
C LEU A 83 22.75 26.36 -3.24
N GLU A 84 23.82 26.92 -2.66
CA GLU A 84 23.85 28.31 -2.19
C GLU A 84 23.82 29.31 -3.35
N GLN A 85 24.55 29.04 -4.44
CA GLN A 85 24.46 29.79 -5.71
C GLN A 85 23.02 29.75 -6.27
N SER A 86 22.35 28.59 -6.25
CA SER A 86 20.95 28.44 -6.66
C SER A 86 19.99 29.23 -5.77
N ILE A 87 20.18 29.21 -4.45
CA ILE A 87 19.43 30.07 -3.51
C ILE A 87 19.71 31.56 -3.79
N GLY A 88 20.96 31.92 -4.14
CA GLY A 88 21.35 33.26 -4.58
C GLY A 88 20.59 33.70 -5.83
N GLN A 89 20.54 32.85 -6.86
CA GLN A 89 19.77 33.08 -8.09
C GLN A 89 18.27 33.22 -7.83
N LEU A 90 17.70 32.37 -6.97
CA LEU A 90 16.29 32.47 -6.56
C LEU A 90 16.00 33.73 -5.75
N ARG A 91 16.95 34.21 -4.93
CA ARG A 91 16.85 35.49 -4.21
C ARG A 91 16.93 36.68 -5.17
N SER A 92 17.90 36.70 -6.10
CA SER A 92 18.01 37.77 -7.10
C SER A 92 16.81 37.80 -8.05
N GLN A 93 16.27 36.64 -8.46
CA GLN A 93 15.08 36.56 -9.30
C GLN A 93 13.80 37.06 -8.58
N ARG A 94 13.70 36.90 -7.25
CA ARG A 94 12.66 37.55 -6.44
C ARG A 94 12.87 39.05 -6.35
N LEU A 95 14.10 39.51 -6.12
CA LEU A 95 14.44 40.94 -6.06
C LEU A 95 14.14 41.67 -7.38
N THR A 96 14.48 41.10 -8.53
CA THR A 96 14.17 41.68 -9.85
C THR A 96 12.68 41.63 -10.20
N ARG A 97 11.92 40.67 -9.67
CA ARG A 97 10.44 40.69 -9.76
C ARG A 97 9.85 41.82 -8.90
N ASN A 98 10.42 42.08 -7.73
CA ASN A 98 9.91 43.07 -6.78
C ASN A 98 10.23 44.53 -7.15
N SER A 99 11.15 44.80 -8.09
CA SER A 99 11.45 46.16 -8.54
C SER A 99 10.46 46.71 -9.59
N GLY A 100 9.57 45.88 -10.15
CA GLY A 100 8.79 46.24 -11.34
C GLY A 100 7.44 46.91 -11.13
N VAL A 101 6.74 46.66 -10.00
CA VAL A 101 5.33 47.07 -9.83
C VAL A 101 5.07 47.62 -8.42
N ARG A 102 4.57 48.86 -8.34
CA ARG A 102 3.99 49.43 -7.11
C ARG A 102 2.49 49.14 -7.05
N SER A 103 2.01 48.42 -6.02
CA SER A 103 0.78 48.72 -5.23
C SER A 103 0.30 47.52 -4.39
N ALA A 104 -0.47 47.81 -3.34
CA ALA A 104 -1.40 46.91 -2.63
C ALA A 104 -0.82 45.65 -1.92
N SER A 105 -0.18 45.88 -0.77
CA SER A 105 -0.45 45.19 0.51
C SER A 105 -0.77 43.68 0.53
N LEU A 106 0.26 42.82 0.48
CA LEU A 106 0.24 41.48 1.10
C LEU A 106 1.61 41.16 1.72
N SER A 107 1.77 41.34 3.04
CA SER A 107 3.01 40.98 3.76
C SER A 107 2.82 40.83 5.28
N SER A 108 2.01 39.86 5.71
CA SER A 108 2.25 39.13 6.97
C SER A 108 1.42 37.86 7.02
N LEU A 109 2.08 36.70 7.05
CA LEU A 109 1.52 35.45 7.56
C LEU A 109 2.57 34.84 8.48
N TYR A 110 2.49 35.23 9.75
CA TYR A 110 3.20 34.55 10.83
C TYR A 110 2.34 33.35 11.27
N PRO A 111 2.90 32.13 11.38
CA PRO A 111 2.12 30.96 11.77
C PRO A 111 2.04 30.85 13.30
N SER A 112 0.87 31.15 13.87
CA SER A 112 0.52 30.74 15.25
C SER A 112 -0.99 30.71 15.44
N ASP A 113 -1.41 29.97 16.46
CA ASP A 113 -2.70 30.02 17.16
C ASP A 113 -3.94 29.56 16.37
N LEU A 114 -4.19 28.24 16.44
CA LEU A 114 -5.52 27.64 16.25
C LEU A 114 -6.28 27.60 17.59
N ASP A 115 -6.82 28.74 17.99
CA ASP A 115 -7.89 28.84 19.01
C ASP A 115 -8.78 30.03 18.63
N GLY A 116 -10.09 29.84 18.54
CA GLY A 116 -10.96 30.79 17.81
C GLY A 116 -12.45 30.49 17.92
N GLU A 117 -12.97 30.59 19.14
CA GLU A 117 -14.39 30.46 19.49
C GLU A 117 -15.31 31.45 18.73
N VAL A 118 -16.61 31.11 18.65
CA VAL A 118 -17.64 31.81 17.86
C VAL A 118 -17.77 33.30 18.19
N VAL A 119 -17.57 34.16 17.17
CA VAL A 119 -18.12 35.52 17.13
C VAL A 119 -18.78 35.79 15.78
N SER A 120 -20.07 36.15 15.81
CA SER A 120 -20.85 36.47 14.60
C SER A 120 -20.58 37.92 14.13
N GLY A 121 -19.74 38.07 13.11
CA GLY A 121 -19.39 39.37 12.52
C GLY A 121 -20.28 39.74 11.33
N ASN A 122 -21.29 40.60 11.53
CA ASN A 122 -22.08 41.17 10.44
C ASN A 122 -21.20 42.04 9.52
N HIS A 123 -20.90 41.56 8.30
CA HIS A 123 -20.28 42.40 7.27
C HIS A 123 -21.32 43.31 6.61
N HIS A 124 -21.42 44.55 7.12
CA HIS A 124 -22.19 45.60 6.47
C HIS A 124 -21.52 46.05 5.16
N PHE A 125 -22.23 45.91 4.04
CA PHE A 125 -21.84 46.53 2.77
C PHE A 125 -22.29 48.00 2.75
N LEU A 126 -21.42 48.89 2.25
CA LEU A 126 -21.74 50.30 2.00
C LEU A 126 -22.28 50.47 0.56
N PRO A 127 -23.52 50.95 0.36
CA PRO A 127 -24.04 51.32 -0.96
C PRO A 127 -23.45 52.66 -1.44
N THR A 128 -23.17 52.78 -2.73
CA THR A 128 -22.59 54.00 -3.34
C THR A 128 -23.60 54.75 -4.21
N SER A 129 -24.37 55.68 -3.62
CA SER A 129 -24.95 56.86 -4.32
C SER A 129 -25.59 57.87 -3.34
N PRO A 130 -25.80 59.15 -3.72
CA PRO A 130 -25.95 60.23 -2.74
C PRO A 130 -27.38 60.84 -2.61
N ILE A 131 -27.70 61.19 -1.36
CA ILE A 131 -28.53 62.33 -0.90
C ILE A 131 -29.90 62.54 -1.57
N ARG A 132 -30.97 62.26 -0.80
CA ARG A 132 -31.89 63.32 -0.34
C ARG A 132 -32.72 62.91 0.88
N ASP A 133 -32.83 63.81 1.85
CA ASP A 133 -33.58 63.63 3.08
C ASP A 133 -35.09 63.81 2.88
N TYR A 134 -35.90 63.02 3.59
CA TYR A 134 -37.27 63.39 3.96
C TYR A 134 -37.72 62.67 5.26
N GLY A 135 -37.91 63.46 6.32
CA GLY A 135 -38.91 63.21 7.38
C GLY A 135 -38.61 62.15 8.44
N ASP A 136 -38.22 62.59 9.64
CA ASP A 136 -38.42 61.82 10.87
C ASP A 136 -39.91 61.47 11.09
N SER A 137 -40.19 60.27 11.60
CA SER A 137 -41.47 59.92 12.23
C SER A 137 -41.35 58.72 13.16
N LEU A 138 -41.51 58.94 14.47
CA LEU A 138 -41.51 57.87 15.47
C LEU A 138 -42.77 57.00 15.34
N GLY A 139 -42.63 55.68 15.24
CA GLY A 139 -43.77 54.76 15.03
C GLY A 139 -43.64 53.41 15.75
N ASN A 140 -44.45 53.19 16.77
CA ASN A 140 -44.49 51.96 17.58
C ASN A 140 -45.04 50.72 16.83
N LYS A 141 -44.40 49.56 17.08
CA LYS A 141 -45.00 48.22 17.34
C LYS A 141 -45.86 47.49 16.28
N HIS A 142 -45.49 46.22 16.06
CA HIS A 142 -46.36 45.04 15.82
C HIS A 142 -47.52 45.09 14.78
N ARG A 143 -47.39 44.32 13.68
CA ARG A 143 -48.19 43.09 13.36
C ARG A 143 -47.84 42.58 11.94
N ARG A 144 -47.56 41.29 11.75
CA ARG A 144 -48.53 40.18 11.52
C ARG A 144 -49.31 40.33 10.20
N SER A 145 -48.66 40.01 9.08
CA SER A 145 -49.19 40.13 7.71
C SER A 145 -50.41 39.23 7.44
N ARG A 146 -51.43 39.77 6.75
CA ARG A 146 -52.46 38.99 6.03
C ARG A 146 -53.08 39.78 4.88
N SER A 147 -53.45 39.03 3.82
CA SER A 147 -54.40 39.35 2.73
C SER A 147 -54.14 40.58 1.85
N ALA A 148 -53.95 40.33 0.55
CA ALA A 148 -54.11 41.32 -0.50
C ALA A 148 -55.59 41.61 -0.77
N SER A 149 -55.89 42.82 -1.25
CA SER A 149 -57.20 43.21 -1.79
C SER A 149 -56.99 44.28 -2.85
N VAL A 150 -57.50 44.07 -4.06
CA VAL A 150 -57.35 45.01 -5.18
C VAL A 150 -58.54 45.96 -5.21
N ARG A 151 -58.26 47.26 -5.32
CA ARG A 151 -59.25 48.31 -5.66
C ARG A 151 -58.65 49.22 -6.72
N PHE A 152 -59.44 49.56 -7.73
CA PHE A 152 -59.09 50.57 -8.72
C PHE A 152 -59.54 51.95 -8.23
N VAL A 153 -58.73 52.99 -8.45
CA VAL A 153 -58.93 54.38 -7.97
C VAL A 153 -58.57 55.37 -9.09
N ASN A 154 -58.92 56.64 -8.94
CA ASN A 154 -59.16 57.62 -10.02
C ASN A 154 -57.91 58.23 -10.69
N GLU A 155 -58.12 58.79 -11.87
CA GLU A 155 -57.09 59.18 -12.85
C GLU A 155 -56.10 60.31 -12.46
N ALA A 156 -56.30 61.01 -11.34
CA ALA A 156 -55.42 62.12 -10.94
C ALA A 156 -54.16 61.64 -10.18
N ASP A 157 -54.30 60.68 -9.27
CA ASP A 157 -53.17 60.11 -8.51
C ASP A 157 -52.27 59.20 -9.38
N ASN A 158 -52.73 58.90 -10.61
CA ASN A 158 -52.06 58.00 -11.54
C ASN A 158 -50.64 58.46 -11.91
N LEU A 159 -50.34 59.75 -12.01
CA LEU A 159 -49.05 60.19 -12.57
C LEU A 159 -47.88 59.87 -11.64
N ASP A 160 -47.97 60.19 -10.35
CA ASP A 160 -46.93 59.86 -9.38
C ASP A 160 -46.87 58.35 -9.07
N GLN A 161 -48.01 57.65 -9.09
CA GLN A 161 -48.04 56.19 -9.00
C GLN A 161 -47.40 55.52 -10.23
N LEU A 162 -47.61 56.07 -11.44
CA LEU A 162 -46.99 55.61 -12.68
C LEU A 162 -45.49 55.94 -12.72
N HIS A 163 -45.06 57.08 -12.20
CA HIS A 163 -43.64 57.39 -12.03
C HIS A 163 -42.98 56.46 -11.02
N SER A 164 -43.63 56.15 -9.88
CA SER A 164 -43.16 55.15 -8.91
C SER A 164 -43.13 53.73 -9.51
N LEU A 165 -44.11 53.36 -10.33
CA LEU A 165 -44.12 52.10 -11.06
C LEU A 165 -43.01 52.03 -12.11
N HIS A 166 -42.79 53.09 -12.88
CA HIS A 166 -41.68 53.15 -13.85
C HIS A 166 -40.31 53.18 -13.17
N GLN A 167 -40.19 53.80 -11.99
CA GLN A 167 -38.95 53.78 -11.22
C GLN A 167 -38.69 52.37 -10.68
N SER A 168 -39.66 51.76 -9.99
CA SER A 168 -39.51 50.37 -9.49
C SER A 168 -39.32 49.33 -10.61
N LEU A 169 -39.88 49.53 -11.81
CA LEU A 169 -39.58 48.71 -12.99
C LEU A 169 -38.15 48.93 -13.53
N ARG A 170 -37.62 50.16 -13.47
CA ARG A 170 -36.21 50.44 -13.79
C ARG A 170 -35.27 49.85 -12.75
N ASP A 171 -35.60 50.00 -11.47
CA ASP A 171 -34.82 49.48 -10.35
C ASP A 171 -34.77 47.95 -10.42
N LEU A 172 -35.92 47.29 -10.59
CA LEU A 172 -36.02 45.83 -10.80
C LEU A 172 -35.25 45.37 -12.04
N SER A 173 -35.32 46.11 -13.15
CA SER A 173 -34.52 45.82 -14.36
C SER A 173 -33.02 45.96 -14.09
N SER A 174 -32.60 46.97 -13.32
CA SER A 174 -31.20 47.16 -12.91
C SER A 174 -30.73 46.08 -11.94
N GLU A 175 -31.58 45.60 -11.02
CA GLU A 175 -31.29 44.47 -10.15
C GLU A 175 -31.23 43.15 -10.93
N GLN A 176 -32.10 42.95 -11.93
CA GLN A 176 -32.05 41.80 -12.82
C GLN A 176 -30.76 41.77 -13.64
N VAL A 177 -30.29 42.92 -14.14
CA VAL A 177 -28.97 43.05 -14.77
C VAL A 177 -27.86 42.75 -13.76
N ARG A 178 -27.86 43.38 -12.57
CA ARG A 178 -26.85 43.16 -11.52
C ARG A 178 -26.76 41.68 -11.11
N LEU A 179 -27.89 41.02 -10.93
CA LEU A 179 -27.98 39.59 -10.61
C LEU A 179 -27.49 38.71 -11.75
N GLY A 180 -27.78 39.04 -13.01
CA GLY A 180 -27.21 38.35 -14.17
C GLY A 180 -25.68 38.45 -14.22
N ASP A 181 -25.18 39.64 -13.87
CA ASP A 181 -23.77 39.97 -13.74
C ASP A 181 -23.09 39.20 -12.58
N ASP A 182 -23.74 39.12 -11.41
CA ASP A 182 -23.27 38.38 -10.24
C ASP A 182 -23.28 36.86 -10.50
N ILE A 183 -24.33 36.33 -11.13
CA ILE A 183 -24.40 34.93 -11.56
C ILE A 183 -23.28 34.65 -12.59
N SER A 184 -23.01 35.58 -13.51
CA SER A 184 -21.92 35.43 -14.50
C SER A 184 -20.54 35.46 -13.84
N ARG A 185 -20.34 36.32 -12.82
CA ARG A 185 -19.13 36.33 -11.99
C ARG A 185 -18.96 35.03 -11.21
N GLU A 186 -20.03 34.49 -10.62
CA GLU A 186 -19.96 33.29 -9.79
C GLU A 186 -19.82 32.01 -10.62
N LEU A 187 -20.49 31.90 -11.78
CA LEU A 187 -20.20 30.88 -12.79
C LEU A 187 -18.73 30.95 -13.24
N SER A 188 -18.19 32.15 -13.42
CA SER A 188 -16.78 32.34 -13.78
C SER A 188 -15.81 31.98 -12.65
N ARG A 189 -16.21 32.08 -11.38
CA ARG A 189 -15.44 31.57 -10.23
C ARG A 189 -15.50 30.05 -10.17
N ARG A 190 -16.70 29.49 -10.23
CA ARG A 190 -16.93 28.04 -10.22
C ARG A 190 -16.22 27.33 -11.36
N ASN A 191 -16.22 27.90 -12.57
CA ASN A 191 -15.47 27.33 -13.69
C ASN A 191 -13.94 27.33 -13.48
N ARG A 192 -13.40 28.22 -12.64
CA ARG A 192 -11.98 28.18 -12.23
C ARG A 192 -11.75 27.10 -11.18
N THR A 193 -12.56 27.07 -10.12
CA THR A 193 -12.43 26.03 -9.07
C THR A 193 -12.66 24.62 -9.61
N ASP A 194 -13.60 24.44 -10.55
CA ASP A 194 -13.86 23.16 -11.20
C ASP A 194 -12.71 22.77 -12.16
N ALA A 195 -12.01 23.75 -12.77
CA ALA A 195 -10.82 23.50 -13.58
C ALA A 195 -9.59 23.18 -12.71
N GLU A 196 -9.44 23.82 -11.55
CA GLU A 196 -8.41 23.55 -10.55
C GLU A 196 -8.63 22.18 -9.87
N LEU A 197 -9.90 21.83 -9.59
CA LEU A 197 -10.29 20.49 -9.11
C LEU A 197 -10.02 19.42 -10.18
N ARG A 198 -10.32 19.68 -11.46
CA ARG A 198 -9.96 18.77 -12.56
C ARG A 198 -8.45 18.58 -12.66
N LYS A 199 -7.66 19.66 -12.62
CA LYS A 199 -6.18 19.57 -12.65
C LYS A 199 -5.62 18.80 -11.47
N THR A 200 -6.12 19.03 -10.25
CA THR A 200 -5.65 18.29 -9.07
C THR A 200 -6.05 16.83 -9.10
N LEU A 201 -7.24 16.48 -9.62
CA LEU A 201 -7.62 15.08 -9.90
C LEU A 201 -6.77 14.46 -11.01
N GLU A 202 -6.46 15.22 -12.07
CA GLU A 202 -5.61 14.79 -13.19
C GLU A 202 -4.17 14.53 -12.71
N GLU A 203 -3.57 15.46 -11.96
CA GLU A 203 -2.29 15.29 -11.27
C GLU A 203 -2.28 14.10 -10.30
N LEU A 204 -3.36 13.86 -9.55
CA LEU A 204 -3.47 12.71 -8.64
C LEU A 204 -3.60 11.40 -9.43
N SER A 205 -4.30 11.40 -10.57
CA SER A 205 -4.37 10.24 -11.46
C SER A 205 -3.03 9.97 -12.15
N GLU A 206 -2.30 11.01 -12.55
CA GLU A 206 -0.96 10.91 -13.12
C GLU A 206 0.00 10.34 -12.07
N LYS A 207 0.04 10.90 -10.86
CA LYS A 207 0.82 10.38 -9.72
C LYS A 207 0.44 8.93 -9.35
N LEU A 208 -0.83 8.54 -9.50
CA LEU A 208 -1.25 7.14 -9.31
C LEU A 208 -0.70 6.24 -10.41
N THR A 209 -0.78 6.64 -11.69
CA THR A 209 -0.19 5.87 -12.80
C THR A 209 1.33 5.86 -12.77
N GLU A 210 1.97 6.91 -12.25
CA GLU A 210 3.42 7.00 -12.11
C GLU A 210 3.91 6.11 -10.96
N SER A 211 3.16 6.06 -9.85
CA SER A 211 3.33 5.08 -8.76
C SER A 211 3.09 3.64 -9.23
N GLN A 212 2.26 3.44 -10.27
CA GLN A 212 2.01 2.14 -10.89
C GLN A 212 3.03 1.78 -12.00
N ARG A 213 3.81 2.75 -12.50
CA ARG A 213 4.93 2.58 -13.44
C ARG A 213 6.28 2.46 -12.76
N GLN A 214 6.44 3.05 -11.57
CA GLN A 214 7.54 2.71 -10.68
C GLN A 214 7.35 1.27 -10.24
N GLU A 215 8.17 0.37 -10.82
CA GLU A 215 8.41 -1.02 -10.45
C GLU A 215 7.47 -1.54 -9.34
N MET A 216 6.48 -2.36 -9.71
CA MET A 216 5.50 -2.83 -8.72
C MET A 216 6.23 -3.42 -7.53
N VAL A 217 5.79 -3.11 -6.30
CA VAL A 217 6.56 -3.45 -5.08
C VAL A 217 6.93 -4.94 -5.04
N SER A 218 6.06 -5.82 -5.57
CA SER A 218 6.34 -7.23 -5.82
C SER A 218 7.56 -7.49 -6.72
N GLU A 219 7.70 -6.82 -7.86
CA GLU A 219 8.83 -6.96 -8.79
C GLU A 219 10.15 -6.47 -8.18
N ARG A 220 10.10 -5.46 -7.32
CA ARG A 220 11.27 -4.97 -6.57
C ARG A 220 11.68 -5.93 -5.46
N VAL A 221 10.70 -6.47 -4.72
CA VAL A 221 10.93 -7.53 -3.74
C VAL A 221 11.46 -8.79 -4.41
N GLU A 222 10.90 -9.18 -5.57
CA GLU A 222 11.34 -10.34 -6.34
C GLU A 222 12.78 -10.18 -6.84
N ARG A 223 13.13 -9.05 -7.46
CA ARG A 223 14.54 -8.79 -7.83
C ARG A 223 15.46 -8.75 -6.62
N ARG A 224 15.08 -8.13 -5.50
CA ARG A 224 15.94 -8.16 -4.30
C ARG A 224 16.07 -9.56 -3.68
N LEU A 225 15.05 -10.41 -3.80
CA LEU A 225 15.15 -11.83 -3.43
C LEU A 225 16.09 -12.59 -4.39
N GLN A 226 16.01 -12.35 -5.70
CA GLN A 226 16.92 -12.93 -6.69
C GLN A 226 18.37 -12.46 -6.47
N GLU A 227 18.59 -11.19 -6.13
CA GLU A 227 19.90 -10.63 -5.74
C GLU A 227 20.43 -11.32 -4.48
N ILE A 228 19.64 -11.43 -3.41
CA ILE A 228 20.03 -12.13 -2.16
C ILE A 228 20.34 -13.61 -2.45
N GLU A 229 19.60 -14.26 -3.34
CA GLU A 229 19.86 -15.64 -3.73
C GLU A 229 21.12 -15.79 -4.61
N GLN A 230 21.55 -14.74 -5.32
CA GLN A 230 22.83 -14.69 -6.03
C GLN A 230 23.99 -14.37 -5.08
N GLU A 231 23.82 -13.39 -4.17
CA GLU A 231 24.74 -13.07 -3.08
C GLU A 231 25.06 -14.32 -2.24
N MET A 232 24.04 -15.05 -1.77
CA MET A 232 24.23 -16.31 -1.03
C MET A 232 24.98 -17.38 -1.83
N ARG A 233 24.79 -17.47 -3.16
CA ARG A 233 25.53 -18.43 -4.00
C ARG A 233 27.00 -18.01 -4.14
N ALA A 234 27.27 -16.73 -4.31
CA ALA A 234 28.62 -16.18 -4.38
C ALA A 234 29.37 -16.32 -3.04
N GLU A 235 28.71 -16.04 -1.92
CA GLU A 235 29.28 -16.25 -0.58
C GLU A 235 29.61 -17.72 -0.32
N ARG A 236 28.72 -18.67 -0.68
CA ARG A 236 28.99 -20.11 -0.55
C ARG A 236 30.23 -20.52 -1.34
N GLN A 237 30.36 -20.11 -2.60
CA GLN A 237 31.57 -20.36 -3.40
C GLN A 237 32.84 -19.73 -2.80
N LEU A 238 32.72 -18.56 -2.16
CA LEU A 238 33.86 -17.86 -1.54
C LEU A 238 34.28 -18.54 -0.22
N VAL A 239 33.31 -19.02 0.58
CA VAL A 239 33.56 -19.86 1.77
C VAL A 239 34.18 -21.19 1.38
N GLU A 240 33.65 -21.85 0.33
CA GLU A 240 34.18 -23.09 -0.22
C GLU A 240 35.65 -22.90 -0.64
N ARG A 241 35.97 -21.89 -1.45
CA ARG A 241 37.36 -21.54 -1.85
C ARG A 241 38.28 -21.26 -0.65
N ARG A 242 37.77 -20.63 0.42
CA ARG A 242 38.53 -20.43 1.67
C ARG A 242 38.79 -21.75 2.41
N GLN A 243 37.79 -22.63 2.48
CA GLN A 243 37.92 -23.95 3.11
C GLN A 243 38.91 -24.84 2.33
N ASP A 244 38.87 -24.76 1.00
CA ASP A 244 39.82 -25.36 0.06
C ASP A 244 41.26 -24.85 0.26
N GLN A 245 41.42 -23.54 0.45
CA GLN A 245 42.71 -22.91 0.73
C GLN A 245 43.25 -23.33 2.11
N LEU A 246 42.41 -23.39 3.13
CA LEU A 246 42.75 -23.92 4.46
C LEU A 246 43.10 -25.42 4.39
N GLY A 247 42.41 -26.21 3.57
CA GLY A 247 42.73 -27.61 3.30
C GLY A 247 44.14 -27.77 2.68
N ARG A 248 44.45 -26.97 1.66
CA ARG A 248 45.80 -26.93 1.05
C ARG A 248 46.88 -26.50 2.04
N MET A 249 46.62 -25.49 2.88
CA MET A 249 47.56 -25.08 3.93
C MET A 249 47.73 -26.15 5.02
N SER A 250 46.66 -26.85 5.39
CA SER A 250 46.70 -27.96 6.36
C SER A 250 47.56 -29.12 5.86
N LEU A 251 47.42 -29.50 4.58
CA LEU A 251 48.27 -30.51 3.93
C LEU A 251 49.73 -30.06 3.88
N GLN A 252 50.01 -28.80 3.52
CA GLN A 252 51.37 -28.24 3.52
C GLN A 252 52.00 -28.24 4.92
N LEU A 253 51.24 -27.92 5.98
CA LEU A 253 51.69 -28.00 7.37
C LEU A 253 51.93 -29.46 7.80
N GLN A 254 51.05 -30.38 7.43
CA GLN A 254 51.21 -31.81 7.74
C GLN A 254 52.44 -32.42 7.05
N GLU A 255 52.73 -32.01 5.81
CA GLU A 255 53.97 -32.36 5.12
C GLU A 255 55.20 -31.72 5.77
N ALA A 256 55.12 -30.45 6.18
CA ALA A 256 56.23 -29.76 6.83
C ALA A 256 56.59 -30.41 8.18
N LEU A 257 55.58 -30.77 8.97
CA LEU A 257 55.75 -31.54 10.21
C LEU A 257 56.41 -32.89 9.94
N ARG A 258 55.90 -33.70 8.99
CA ARG A 258 56.55 -34.98 8.63
C ARG A 258 58.00 -34.82 8.16
N LYS A 259 58.32 -33.72 7.47
CA LYS A 259 59.70 -33.37 7.05
C LYS A 259 60.57 -32.84 8.21
N GLN A 260 59.97 -32.40 9.31
CA GLN A 260 60.65 -32.03 10.55
C GLN A 260 60.87 -33.26 11.45
N ASP A 261 59.86 -34.12 11.58
CA ASP A 261 59.92 -35.38 12.33
C ASP A 261 61.06 -36.28 11.78
N ALA A 262 61.10 -36.49 10.46
CA ALA A 262 62.16 -37.28 9.83
C ALA A 262 63.58 -36.71 10.06
N LYS A 263 63.73 -35.38 10.11
CA LYS A 263 65.00 -34.73 10.46
C LYS A 263 65.34 -34.88 11.94
N ALA A 264 64.35 -34.90 12.82
CA ALA A 264 64.54 -35.16 14.24
C ALA A 264 65.00 -36.61 14.47
N ASP A 265 64.42 -37.59 13.77
CA ASP A 265 64.86 -38.99 13.79
C ASP A 265 66.32 -39.15 13.29
N GLU A 266 66.66 -38.52 12.16
CA GLU A 266 68.06 -38.50 11.65
C GLU A 266 69.03 -37.86 12.65
N ALA A 267 68.65 -36.73 13.26
CA ALA A 267 69.46 -36.05 14.27
C ALA A 267 69.60 -36.89 15.56
N GLU A 268 68.55 -37.59 16.00
CA GLU A 268 68.61 -38.46 17.17
C GLU A 268 69.48 -39.70 16.89
N LEU A 269 69.41 -40.28 15.69
CA LEU A 269 70.31 -41.36 15.26
C LEU A 269 71.77 -40.89 15.22
N LEU A 270 72.06 -39.70 14.70
CA LEU A 270 73.39 -39.09 14.74
C LEU A 270 73.86 -38.82 16.18
N MET A 271 72.97 -38.38 17.08
CA MET A 271 73.29 -38.16 18.49
C MET A 271 73.55 -39.47 19.24
N LYS A 272 72.75 -40.52 19.01
CA LYS A 272 72.96 -41.89 19.51
C LYS A 272 74.32 -42.43 19.06
N ASN A 273 74.66 -42.28 17.79
CA ASN A 273 75.96 -42.71 17.26
C ASN A 273 77.14 -41.94 17.87
N LYS A 274 77.02 -40.62 18.10
CA LYS A 274 78.02 -39.83 18.84
C LYS A 274 78.14 -40.30 20.30
N LEU A 275 77.02 -40.57 20.97
CA LEU A 275 77.00 -41.06 22.35
C LEU A 275 77.71 -42.41 22.51
N VAL A 276 77.50 -43.36 21.58
CA VAL A 276 78.18 -44.65 21.58
C VAL A 276 79.70 -44.49 21.40
N LYS A 277 80.16 -43.56 20.54
CA LYS A 277 81.59 -43.24 20.42
C LYS A 277 82.17 -42.72 21.74
N TYR A 278 81.57 -41.70 22.33
CA TYR A 278 82.00 -41.17 23.63
C TYR A 278 81.95 -42.21 24.77
N GLN A 279 80.99 -43.14 24.76
CA GLN A 279 80.97 -44.24 25.73
C GLN A 279 82.10 -45.25 25.53
N ASN A 280 82.55 -45.48 24.29
CA ASN A 280 83.68 -46.36 24.01
C ASN A 280 85.02 -45.68 24.30
N GLU A 281 85.16 -44.40 23.97
CA GLU A 281 86.30 -43.55 24.36
C GLU A 281 86.43 -43.47 25.89
N LYS A 282 85.33 -43.26 26.62
CA LYS A 282 85.31 -43.30 28.08
C LYS A 282 85.79 -44.65 28.63
N LYS A 283 85.29 -45.79 28.10
CA LYS A 283 85.74 -47.14 28.51
C LYS A 283 87.22 -47.40 28.21
N GLN A 284 87.80 -46.72 27.22
CA GLN A 284 89.22 -46.82 26.91
C GLN A 284 90.05 -46.02 27.93
N LEU A 285 89.67 -44.77 28.21
CA LEU A 285 90.30 -43.94 29.25
C LEU A 285 90.20 -44.56 30.65
N GLU A 286 89.08 -45.23 30.97
CA GLU A 286 88.91 -45.97 32.23
C GLU A 286 89.94 -47.11 32.37
N LYS A 287 90.25 -47.84 31.29
CA LYS A 287 91.30 -48.87 31.30
C LYS A 287 92.71 -48.28 31.41
N GLU A 288 92.97 -47.17 30.74
CA GLU A 288 94.27 -46.48 30.78
C GLU A 288 94.55 -45.89 32.18
N LEU A 289 93.51 -45.39 32.85
CA LEU A 289 93.57 -45.00 34.26
C LEU A 289 93.84 -46.20 35.18
N GLU A 290 93.14 -47.32 34.99
CA GLU A 290 93.35 -48.54 35.79
C GLU A 290 94.77 -49.11 35.62
N GLN A 291 95.32 -49.09 34.40
CA GLN A 291 96.72 -49.45 34.13
C GLN A 291 97.71 -48.48 34.79
N SER A 292 97.39 -47.18 34.83
CA SER A 292 98.23 -46.16 35.46
C SER A 292 98.23 -46.30 36.99
N GLN A 293 97.07 -46.62 37.59
CA GLN A 293 96.96 -46.91 39.02
C GLN A 293 97.74 -48.18 39.41
N LYS A 294 97.70 -49.24 38.59
CA LYS A 294 98.50 -50.46 38.85
C LYS A 294 100.01 -50.17 38.86
N LYS A 295 100.50 -49.42 37.86
CA LYS A 295 101.90 -48.95 37.83
C LYS A 295 102.29 -48.06 39.00
N LEU A 296 101.36 -47.22 39.49
CA LEU A 296 101.59 -46.42 40.68
C LEU A 296 101.75 -47.32 41.92
N ASN A 297 100.86 -48.28 42.14
CA ASN A 297 100.95 -49.23 43.25
C ASN A 297 102.22 -50.09 43.19
N GLU A 298 102.66 -50.50 42.00
CA GLU A 298 103.94 -51.18 41.75
C GLU A 298 105.14 -50.28 42.14
N SER A 299 105.07 -48.98 41.85
CA SER A 299 106.08 -48.00 42.27
C SER A 299 106.04 -47.68 43.77
N GLU A 300 104.86 -47.62 44.38
CA GLU A 300 104.71 -47.33 45.82
C GLU A 300 105.19 -48.50 46.68
N SER A 301 104.85 -49.74 46.32
CA SER A 301 105.38 -50.94 46.97
C SER A 301 106.90 -51.09 46.78
N SER A 302 107.44 -50.69 45.61
CA SER A 302 108.90 -50.60 45.40
C SER A 302 109.57 -49.55 46.28
N ARG A 303 108.94 -48.38 46.45
CA ARG A 303 109.38 -47.31 47.37
C ARG A 303 109.35 -47.76 48.82
N GLU A 304 108.32 -48.52 49.21
CA GLU A 304 108.19 -49.08 50.57
C GLU A 304 109.26 -50.13 50.87
N ALA A 305 109.61 -50.99 49.91
CA ALA A 305 110.74 -51.91 50.05
C ALA A 305 112.08 -51.17 50.26
N LEU A 306 112.31 -50.06 49.55
CA LEU A 306 113.49 -49.21 49.73
C LEU A 306 113.52 -48.52 51.11
N LEU A 307 112.35 -48.11 51.64
CA LEU A 307 112.26 -47.53 52.99
C LEU A 307 112.65 -48.54 54.08
N HIS A 308 112.26 -49.82 53.94
CA HIS A 308 112.67 -50.87 54.86
C HIS A 308 114.20 -51.10 54.82
N GLN A 309 114.81 -51.10 53.62
CA GLN A 309 116.28 -51.21 53.48
C GLN A 309 117.04 -50.03 54.14
N ILE A 310 116.49 -48.82 54.09
CA ILE A 310 117.08 -47.65 54.77
C ILE A 310 117.01 -47.82 56.30
N GLU A 311 115.92 -48.37 56.83
CA GLU A 311 115.75 -48.60 58.26
C GLU A 311 116.63 -49.75 58.78
N ASP A 312 116.85 -50.79 57.97
CA ASP A 312 117.84 -51.85 58.24
C ASP A 312 119.28 -51.32 58.28
N LEU A 313 119.64 -50.38 57.40
CA LEU A 313 120.97 -49.74 57.38
C LEU A 313 121.18 -48.81 58.59
N ARG A 314 120.15 -48.05 58.98
CA ARG A 314 120.15 -47.27 60.24
C ARG A 314 120.34 -48.19 61.46
N SER A 315 119.67 -49.33 61.46
CA SER A 315 119.79 -50.37 62.48
C SER A 315 121.15 -51.10 62.48
N GLN A 316 122.00 -50.90 61.46
CA GLN A 316 123.38 -51.40 61.44
C GLN A 316 124.37 -50.35 61.95
N LEU A 317 124.21 -49.08 61.56
CA LEU A 317 125.04 -47.97 62.06
C LEU A 317 124.95 -47.82 63.59
N LEU A 318 123.76 -47.97 64.18
CA LEU A 318 123.53 -47.86 65.63
C LEU A 318 124.19 -48.98 66.48
N ARG A 319 124.97 -49.89 65.88
CA ARG A 319 125.61 -51.04 66.56
C ARG A 319 127.14 -51.06 66.47
N VAL A 320 127.78 -49.97 66.02
CA VAL A 320 129.23 -49.92 65.76
C VAL A 320 130.00 -48.97 66.70
N GLU A 321 129.38 -47.90 67.21
CA GLU A 321 130.06 -46.84 67.96
C GLU A 321 130.04 -47.05 69.49
N ASP A 322 130.67 -48.12 69.99
CA ASP A 322 130.82 -48.30 71.45
C ASP A 322 132.05 -49.17 71.84
N ARG A 323 133.27 -48.57 71.89
CA ARG A 323 134.41 -49.07 72.70
C ARG A 323 135.68 -48.17 72.73
N ALA A 324 136.16 -47.95 73.96
CA ALA A 324 137.57 -47.80 74.38
C ALA A 324 138.38 -46.55 73.97
N GLU A 325 138.37 -45.60 74.92
CA GLU A 325 139.29 -44.50 75.21
C GLU A 325 140.80 -44.90 75.24
N LEU A 326 141.74 -43.94 75.03
CA LEU A 326 142.65 -43.42 76.08
C LEU A 326 143.81 -42.49 75.60
N GLN A 327 143.95 -41.35 76.30
CA GLN A 327 145.18 -40.77 76.88
C GLN A 327 146.28 -40.04 76.03
N HIS A 328 146.21 -38.70 76.07
CA HIS A 328 147.27 -37.71 76.38
C HIS A 328 148.78 -37.92 76.03
N GLN A 329 149.28 -36.92 75.26
CA GLN A 329 150.53 -36.14 75.48
C GLN A 329 151.94 -36.74 75.22
N ILE A 330 152.89 -35.80 75.09
CA ILE A 330 154.36 -35.89 75.03
C ILE A 330 154.98 -36.10 73.62
N SER A 331 155.99 -35.26 73.33
CA SER A 331 156.76 -35.15 72.08
C SER A 331 157.94 -36.13 72.00
N HIS A 332 158.39 -36.53 70.80
CA HIS A 332 159.75 -36.99 70.40
C HIS A 332 159.72 -37.55 68.94
N VAL A 333 160.79 -37.70 68.12
CA VAL A 333 162.12 -37.04 67.97
C VAL A 333 162.83 -37.53 66.68
N ALA A 334 163.74 -36.74 66.06
CA ALA A 334 164.90 -37.21 65.22
C ALA A 334 165.95 -36.11 64.80
N ALA A 335 167.23 -36.24 65.28
CA ALA A 335 168.60 -35.90 64.72
C ALA A 335 168.98 -34.50 64.09
N HIS A 336 170.22 -34.06 63.71
CA HIS A 336 171.72 -34.17 64.02
C HIS A 336 172.51 -33.14 63.10
N CYS A 337 173.82 -32.73 63.06
CA CYS A 337 175.17 -32.75 63.75
C CYS A 337 176.10 -31.68 63.00
N GLN A 338 177.42 -31.34 63.08
CA GLN A 338 178.75 -31.45 63.82
C GLN A 338 179.79 -30.49 63.10
N SER A 339 181.09 -30.15 63.41
CA SER A 339 182.02 -30.06 64.60
C SER A 339 183.44 -29.48 64.19
N CYS A 340 184.37 -29.16 65.15
CA CYS A 340 185.89 -29.05 65.05
C CYS A 340 186.60 -27.81 64.34
N GLN A 341 187.91 -27.40 64.50
CA GLN A 341 188.95 -27.38 65.61
C GLN A 341 190.33 -26.66 65.25
N ASP A 342 191.19 -26.34 66.27
CA ASP A 342 192.72 -26.33 66.38
C ASP A 342 193.73 -25.35 65.63
N VAL A 343 195.03 -25.07 66.00
CA VAL A 343 195.81 -24.81 67.29
C VAL A 343 197.37 -24.45 67.17
N GLN A 344 197.93 -23.48 67.95
CA GLN A 344 199.34 -23.21 68.55
C GLN A 344 200.71 -23.14 67.73
N ASP A 345 201.96 -22.78 68.20
CA ASP A 345 202.61 -21.72 69.12
C ASP A 345 204.22 -21.73 69.15
N ASP A 346 204.91 -20.66 69.69
CA ASP A 346 206.16 -20.62 70.59
C ASP A 346 207.72 -20.51 70.18
N ASP A 347 208.64 -20.38 71.21
CA ASP A 347 210.14 -20.66 71.40
C ASP A 347 211.30 -19.64 70.99
N ARG A 348 212.64 -19.62 71.36
CA ARG A 348 213.65 -20.42 72.17
C ARG A 348 214.84 -19.61 72.88
N ARG A 349 216.15 -20.06 72.94
CA ARG A 349 217.23 -19.66 73.96
C ARG A 349 218.77 -19.84 73.62
N ILE A 350 219.70 -19.57 74.60
CA ILE A 350 221.15 -20.03 74.86
C ILE A 350 222.32 -19.04 74.45
N ARG A 351 223.58 -18.87 75.02
CA ARG A 351 224.58 -19.58 75.93
C ARG A 351 225.41 -18.65 76.92
N ILE A 352 226.68 -18.96 77.31
CA ILE A 352 227.53 -18.31 78.39
C ILE A 352 229.09 -18.38 78.16
N VAL A 353 229.86 -17.35 78.62
CA VAL A 353 231.19 -17.33 79.34
C VAL A 353 232.07 -16.13 78.90
N ALA A 354 232.78 -15.50 79.86
CA ALA A 354 233.58 -14.25 79.75
C ALA A 354 232.78 -12.96 79.37
N GLU A 355 233.04 -11.78 79.92
CA GLU A 355 233.63 -11.47 81.24
C GLU A 355 232.93 -10.26 81.91
N ARG A 356 231.67 -10.46 82.32
CA ARG A 356 230.86 -9.66 83.29
C ARG A 356 230.56 -8.17 83.02
N TYR A 357 231.48 -7.33 82.54
CA TYR A 357 231.33 -5.86 82.69
C TYR A 357 230.57 -5.10 81.61
N GLU A 358 230.41 -5.61 80.39
CA GLU A 358 229.71 -4.87 79.31
C GLU A 358 228.19 -5.08 79.26
N ARG A 359 227.63 -6.05 80.01
CA ARG A 359 226.20 -6.40 79.93
C ARG A 359 225.29 -5.46 80.71
N GLU A 360 225.70 -5.02 81.91
CA GLU A 360 224.92 -4.11 82.74
C GLU A 360 224.57 -2.79 82.03
N LYS A 361 225.43 -2.34 81.10
CA LYS A 361 225.18 -1.13 80.30
C LYS A 361 224.04 -1.31 79.29
N GLN A 362 223.96 -2.45 78.62
CA GLN A 362 222.96 -2.69 77.56
C GLN A 362 221.56 -3.00 78.10
N GLU A 363 221.49 -3.57 79.30
CA GLU A 363 220.21 -3.91 79.95
C GLU A 363 219.41 -2.65 80.35
N LEU A 364 220.10 -1.57 80.77
CA LEU A 364 219.48 -0.28 81.10
C LEU A 364 218.87 0.42 79.86
N GLU A 365 219.54 0.40 78.72
CA GLU A 365 219.05 1.03 77.47
C GLU A 365 217.77 0.34 76.96
N LYS A 366 217.67 -0.99 77.12
CA LYS A 366 216.53 -1.79 76.66
C LYS A 366 215.23 -1.46 77.40
N HIS A 367 215.28 -1.25 78.71
CA HIS A 367 214.10 -0.92 79.52
C HIS A 367 213.46 0.44 79.15
N ILE A 368 214.26 1.41 78.70
CA ILE A 368 213.76 2.75 78.31
C ILE A 368 212.86 2.68 77.06
N LEU A 369 213.17 1.79 76.11
CA LEU A 369 212.35 1.57 74.91
C LEU A 369 211.04 0.85 75.25
N GLU A 370 211.07 -0.16 76.11
CA GLU A 370 209.87 -0.88 76.56
C GLU A 370 208.86 0.03 77.27
N LEU A 371 209.34 0.95 78.13
CA LEU A 371 208.48 1.88 78.86
C LEU A 371 207.80 2.89 77.91
N LYS A 372 208.51 3.36 76.87
CA LYS A 372 207.91 4.20 75.82
C LYS A 372 206.81 3.47 75.05
N ALA A 373 207.06 2.23 74.63
CA ALA A 373 206.09 1.43 73.88
C ALA A 373 204.79 1.20 74.67
N LYS A 374 204.91 0.86 75.97
CA LYS A 374 203.78 0.66 76.88
C LYS A 374 202.95 1.95 77.07
N LEU A 375 203.61 3.10 77.22
CA LEU A 375 202.92 4.40 77.29
C LEU A 375 202.16 4.75 76.00
N SER A 376 202.77 4.54 74.82
CA SER A 376 202.08 4.80 73.54
C SER A 376 200.90 3.85 73.29
N HIS A 377 201.00 2.58 73.70
CA HIS A 377 199.91 1.62 73.55
C HIS A 377 198.70 1.99 74.43
N ASN A 378 198.94 2.36 75.69
CA ASN A 378 197.87 2.75 76.62
C ASN A 378 197.10 4.00 76.14
N ALA A 379 197.79 4.98 75.53
CA ALA A 379 197.14 6.16 74.96
C ALA A 379 196.17 5.79 73.82
N VAL A 380 196.64 5.02 72.83
CA VAL A 380 195.83 4.58 71.67
C VAL A 380 194.66 3.69 72.11
N MET A 381 194.85 2.83 73.12
CA MET A 381 193.77 2.01 73.65
C MET A 381 192.65 2.85 74.28
N SER A 382 192.99 3.94 75.00
CA SER A 382 192.00 4.86 75.57
C SER A 382 191.17 5.56 74.49
N GLU A 383 191.81 6.05 73.42
CA GLU A 383 191.11 6.68 72.28
C GLU A 383 190.16 5.70 71.58
N VAL A 384 190.59 4.44 71.40
CA VAL A 384 189.76 3.37 70.83
C VAL A 384 188.56 3.04 71.75
N GLU A 385 188.73 3.07 73.06
CA GLU A 385 187.64 2.86 74.04
C GLU A 385 186.68 4.04 74.15
N GLU A 386 187.11 5.27 73.85
CA GLU A 386 186.24 6.44 73.71
C GLU A 386 185.44 6.39 72.40
N LEU A 387 186.08 6.05 71.28
CA LEU A 387 185.40 5.86 70.00
C LEU A 387 184.37 4.73 70.06
N LYS A 388 184.67 3.59 70.72
CA LYS A 388 183.69 2.51 70.97
C LYS A 388 182.46 3.03 71.73
N ARG A 389 182.67 3.72 72.86
CA ARG A 389 181.56 4.30 73.66
C ARG A 389 180.72 5.29 72.86
N CYS A 390 181.34 6.10 72.00
CA CYS A 390 180.66 7.03 71.10
C CYS A 390 179.82 6.30 70.04
N ILE A 391 180.38 5.27 69.39
CA ILE A 391 179.68 4.44 68.39
C ILE A 391 178.48 3.74 69.04
N GLU A 392 178.66 3.09 70.19
CA GLU A 392 177.54 2.47 70.91
C GLU A 392 176.43 3.47 71.27
N GLN A 393 176.78 4.70 71.66
CA GLN A 393 175.78 5.74 71.89
C GLN A 393 175.04 6.09 70.60
N LYS A 394 175.74 6.24 69.47
CA LYS A 394 175.10 6.52 68.17
C LYS A 394 174.25 5.36 67.67
N ASP A 395 174.62 4.10 67.95
CA ASP A 395 173.77 2.95 67.63
C ASP A 395 172.54 2.84 68.56
N ARG A 396 172.64 3.24 69.84
CA ARG A 396 171.46 3.40 70.73
C ARG A 396 170.50 4.48 70.22
N GLU A 397 171.01 5.65 69.86
CA GLU A 397 170.23 6.75 69.27
C GLU A 397 169.59 6.33 67.93
N LYS A 398 170.34 5.63 67.08
CA LYS A 398 169.86 5.08 65.80
C LYS A 398 168.79 4.00 65.99
N ALA A 399 168.92 3.12 66.98
CA ALA A 399 167.88 2.15 67.32
C ALA A 399 166.59 2.82 67.80
N GLN A 400 166.70 3.88 68.62
CA GLN A 400 165.56 4.70 69.03
C GLN A 400 164.91 5.39 67.82
N LEU A 401 165.68 5.97 66.90
CA LEU A 401 165.16 6.57 65.67
C LEU A 401 164.48 5.55 64.76
N VAL A 402 165.05 4.35 64.59
CA VAL A 402 164.40 3.26 63.83
C VAL A 402 163.08 2.84 64.48
N MET A 403 163.03 2.72 65.81
CA MET A 403 161.79 2.43 66.54
C MET A 403 160.75 3.55 66.37
N HIS A 404 161.14 4.83 66.44
CA HIS A 404 160.25 5.96 66.18
C HIS A 404 159.74 5.99 64.73
N ILE A 405 160.60 5.69 63.75
CA ILE A 405 160.18 5.56 62.34
C ILE A 405 159.20 4.40 62.18
N GLN A 406 159.45 3.23 62.78
CA GLN A 406 158.53 2.09 62.72
C GLN A 406 157.17 2.39 63.36
N MET A 407 157.15 3.10 64.50
CA MET A 407 155.89 3.57 65.10
C MET A 407 155.15 4.55 64.18
N LEU A 408 155.85 5.55 63.63
CA LEU A 408 155.25 6.50 62.69
C LEU A 408 154.76 5.85 61.39
N THR A 409 155.47 4.87 60.85
CA THR A 409 155.03 4.09 59.68
C THR A 409 153.79 3.27 60.00
N SER A 410 153.76 2.60 61.17
CA SER A 410 152.57 1.88 61.65
C SER A 410 151.37 2.82 61.81
N ASP A 411 151.56 3.99 62.43
CA ASP A 411 150.49 4.99 62.59
C ASP A 411 150.00 5.53 61.24
N LEU A 412 150.90 5.80 60.28
CA LEU A 412 150.53 6.21 58.92
C LEU A 412 149.76 5.11 58.18
N GLU A 413 150.24 3.87 58.20
CA GLU A 413 149.52 2.71 57.66
C GLU A 413 148.14 2.54 58.31
N ASN A 414 148.03 2.73 59.64
CA ASN A 414 146.76 2.64 60.35
C ASN A 414 145.82 3.79 59.98
N LYS A 415 146.35 4.99 59.69
CA LYS A 415 145.57 6.12 59.14
C LYS A 415 145.13 5.89 57.70
N GLU A 416 145.97 5.30 56.86
CA GLU A 416 145.62 4.91 55.49
C GLU A 416 144.53 3.82 55.50
N LYS A 417 144.70 2.77 56.31
CA LYS A 417 143.68 1.72 56.54
C LYS A 417 142.38 2.30 57.12
N GLN A 418 142.44 3.39 57.90
CA GLN A 418 141.26 4.13 58.38
C GLN A 418 140.60 4.95 57.25
N GLN A 419 141.38 5.64 56.41
CA GLN A 419 140.89 6.40 55.26
C GLN A 419 140.26 5.50 54.20
N GLN A 420 140.88 4.37 53.88
CA GLN A 420 140.33 3.37 52.95
C GLN A 420 138.96 2.86 53.43
N LYS A 421 138.82 2.52 54.73
CA LYS A 421 137.53 2.14 55.32
C LYS A 421 136.47 3.24 55.20
N MET A 422 136.82 4.51 55.40
CA MET A 422 135.89 5.63 55.19
C MET A 422 135.51 5.80 53.71
N LEU A 423 136.45 5.61 52.78
CA LEU A 423 136.16 5.64 51.33
C LEU A 423 135.24 4.50 50.91
N ASP A 424 135.43 3.29 51.44
CA ASP A 424 134.57 2.14 51.14
C ASP A 424 133.18 2.30 51.76
N GLN A 425 133.07 2.81 53.00
CA GLN A 425 131.80 3.22 53.60
C GLN A 425 131.08 4.30 52.76
N LEU A 426 131.80 5.27 52.20
CA LEU A 426 131.20 6.28 51.31
C LEU A 426 130.72 5.67 49.98
N LYS A 427 131.41 4.67 49.43
CA LYS A 427 130.95 3.90 48.25
C LYS A 427 129.69 3.08 48.57
N GLU A 428 129.66 2.43 49.73
CA GLU A 428 128.49 1.69 50.23
C GLU A 428 127.29 2.63 50.38
N ILE A 429 127.46 3.77 51.06
CA ILE A 429 126.42 4.80 51.20
C ILE A 429 125.95 5.31 49.83
N GLN A 430 126.86 5.56 48.88
CA GLN A 430 126.50 5.98 47.52
C GLN A 430 125.73 4.88 46.76
N SER A 431 126.10 3.61 46.94
CA SER A 431 125.43 2.47 46.33
C SER A 431 124.02 2.28 46.90
N CYS A 432 123.88 2.33 48.23
CA CYS A 432 122.60 2.30 48.93
C CYS A 432 121.70 3.50 48.56
N TYR A 433 122.27 4.69 48.38
CA TYR A 433 121.51 5.86 47.91
C TYR A 433 121.00 5.67 46.47
N LYS A 434 121.83 5.15 45.56
CA LYS A 434 121.40 4.81 44.19
C LYS A 434 120.30 3.76 44.18
N ALA A 435 120.47 2.66 44.91
CA ALA A 435 119.45 1.62 45.03
C ALA A 435 118.13 2.14 45.65
N CYS A 436 118.21 3.06 46.61
CA CYS A 436 117.05 3.74 47.19
C CYS A 436 116.37 4.69 46.19
N GLU A 437 117.14 5.46 45.42
CA GLU A 437 116.62 6.31 44.34
C GLU A 437 115.98 5.50 43.21
N ASP A 438 116.57 4.38 42.80
CA ASP A 438 116.04 3.55 41.72
C ASP A 438 114.80 2.77 42.19
N GLY A 439 114.76 2.35 43.46
CA GLY A 439 113.54 1.86 44.11
C GLY A 439 112.45 2.93 44.23
N ARG A 440 112.81 4.19 44.51
CA ARG A 440 111.88 5.34 44.48
C ARG A 440 111.36 5.58 43.07
N ARG A 441 112.21 5.60 42.04
CA ARG A 441 111.81 5.73 40.63
C ARG A 441 110.85 4.60 40.22
N GLN A 442 111.12 3.37 40.65
CA GLN A 442 110.26 2.23 40.36
C GLN A 442 108.88 2.35 41.05
N THR A 443 108.83 2.80 42.31
CA THR A 443 107.55 3.03 42.99
C THR A 443 106.80 4.26 42.47
N GLU A 444 107.50 5.30 42.02
CA GLU A 444 106.91 6.46 41.33
C GLU A 444 106.28 6.07 39.98
N LEU A 445 106.93 5.19 39.20
CA LEU A 445 106.37 4.62 37.97
C LEU A 445 105.13 3.75 38.26
N GLN A 446 105.20 2.84 39.24
CA GLN A 446 104.06 2.02 39.65
C GLN A 446 102.89 2.87 40.17
N PHE A 447 103.18 3.97 40.88
CA PHE A 447 102.15 4.90 41.35
C PHE A 447 101.52 5.69 40.18
N ALA A 448 102.31 6.07 39.17
CA ALA A 448 101.79 6.70 37.95
C ALA A 448 100.92 5.74 37.12
N GLU A 449 101.33 4.47 36.98
CA GLU A 449 100.53 3.42 36.32
C GLU A 449 99.21 3.18 37.05
N LEU A 450 99.23 3.04 38.38
CA LEU A 450 98.02 2.88 39.20
C LEU A 450 97.13 4.12 39.15
N ALA A 451 97.69 5.34 39.18
CA ALA A 451 96.94 6.57 39.05
C ALA A 451 96.27 6.67 37.66
N GLN A 452 96.98 6.30 36.59
CA GLN A 452 96.41 6.25 35.24
C GLN A 452 95.31 5.19 35.13
N GLN A 453 95.47 4.01 35.74
CA GLN A 453 94.44 2.97 35.77
C GLN A 453 93.18 3.41 36.54
N VAL A 454 93.34 4.12 37.65
CA VAL A 454 92.23 4.74 38.39
C VAL A 454 91.55 5.82 37.55
N GLU A 455 92.31 6.68 36.87
CA GLU A 455 91.77 7.75 36.02
C GLU A 455 91.04 7.20 34.77
N GLN A 456 91.47 6.07 34.23
CA GLN A 456 90.75 5.34 33.18
C GLN A 456 89.44 4.74 33.73
N SER A 457 89.51 4.09 34.89
CA SER A 457 88.35 3.47 35.55
C SER A 457 87.28 4.51 35.94
N THR A 458 87.66 5.70 36.41
CA THR A 458 86.70 6.78 36.68
C THR A 458 86.08 7.32 35.40
N LYS A 459 86.86 7.53 34.32
CA LYS A 459 86.34 7.96 33.01
C LYS A 459 85.38 6.92 32.41
N GLU A 460 85.61 5.63 32.62
CA GLU A 460 84.66 4.57 32.22
C GLU A 460 83.40 4.59 33.08
N ALA A 461 83.51 4.72 34.40
CA ALA A 461 82.36 4.87 35.29
C ALA A 461 81.50 6.11 34.96
N GLU A 462 82.13 7.24 34.61
CA GLU A 462 81.46 8.45 34.14
C GLU A 462 80.72 8.24 32.81
N ARG A 463 81.32 7.53 31.85
CA ARG A 463 80.64 7.16 30.60
C ARG A 463 79.40 6.33 30.87
N TYR A 464 79.51 5.23 31.64
CA TYR A 464 78.37 4.41 32.03
C TYR A 464 77.30 5.21 32.78
N LEU A 465 77.68 6.18 33.63
CA LEU A 465 76.75 7.08 34.30
C LEU A 465 76.00 7.99 33.31
N THR A 466 76.66 8.50 32.27
CA THR A 466 76.00 9.30 31.22
C THR A 466 75.11 8.47 30.30
N GLU A 467 75.53 7.27 29.91
CA GLU A 467 74.74 6.31 29.14
C GLU A 467 73.50 5.85 29.91
N PHE A 468 73.64 5.60 31.22
CA PHE A 468 72.52 5.30 32.12
C PHE A 468 71.52 6.46 32.16
N LYS A 469 71.98 7.70 32.40
CA LYS A 469 71.12 8.90 32.43
C LYS A 469 70.41 9.14 31.10
N HIS A 470 71.08 8.90 29.96
CA HIS A 470 70.46 9.00 28.64
C HIS A 470 69.40 7.92 28.43
N SER A 471 69.70 6.68 28.83
CA SER A 471 68.77 5.55 28.78
C SER A 471 67.55 5.77 29.69
N GLU A 472 67.73 6.35 30.88
CA GLU A 472 66.67 6.73 31.81
C GLU A 472 65.79 7.85 31.24
N ALA A 473 66.38 8.86 30.60
CA ALA A 473 65.63 9.92 29.92
C ALA A 473 64.76 9.36 28.78
N LEU A 474 65.31 8.47 27.94
CA LEU A 474 64.56 7.75 26.90
C LEU A 474 63.45 6.86 27.50
N ARG A 475 63.72 6.18 28.62
CA ARG A 475 62.73 5.38 29.36
C ARG A 475 61.57 6.26 29.85
N LEU A 476 61.87 7.42 30.41
CA LEU A 476 60.86 8.39 30.87
C LEU A 476 60.07 9.00 29.70
N GLU A 477 60.69 9.24 28.55
CA GLU A 477 60.00 9.75 27.37
C GLU A 477 59.06 8.70 26.76
N THR A 478 59.47 7.42 26.71
CA THR A 478 58.59 6.32 26.27
C THR A 478 57.48 6.04 27.27
N GLU A 479 57.73 6.18 28.57
CA GLU A 479 56.72 6.09 29.63
C GLU A 479 55.64 7.19 29.51
N LYS A 480 56.05 8.45 29.26
CA LYS A 480 55.13 9.55 28.93
C LYS A 480 54.31 9.27 27.66
N LYS A 481 54.97 8.89 26.56
CA LYS A 481 54.28 8.56 25.28
C LYS A 481 53.24 7.44 25.49
N ARG A 482 53.57 6.40 26.25
CA ARG A 482 52.65 5.31 26.65
C ARG A 482 51.44 5.84 27.41
N GLU A 483 51.64 6.79 28.32
CA GLU A 483 50.56 7.42 29.10
C GLU A 483 49.70 8.34 28.23
N ASP A 484 50.27 9.12 27.33
CA ASP A 484 49.52 9.91 26.34
C ASP A 484 48.67 9.01 25.42
N PHE A 485 49.18 7.85 25.02
CA PHE A 485 48.40 6.86 24.26
C PHE A 485 47.28 6.23 25.12
N LYS A 486 47.55 5.93 26.40
CA LYS A 486 46.54 5.42 27.35
C LYS A 486 45.42 6.44 27.58
N VAL A 487 45.73 7.71 27.78
CA VAL A 487 44.74 8.80 27.95
C VAL A 487 43.93 9.00 26.67
N ARG A 488 44.58 9.05 25.50
CA ARG A 488 43.88 9.16 24.21
C ARG A 488 42.95 7.96 23.94
N ALA A 489 43.37 6.74 24.27
CA ALA A 489 42.52 5.55 24.18
C ALA A 489 41.34 5.57 25.17
N GLN A 490 41.56 6.07 26.39
CA GLN A 490 40.48 6.25 27.36
C GLN A 490 39.46 7.31 26.92
N GLU A 491 39.92 8.42 26.32
CA GLU A 491 39.05 9.48 25.81
C GLU A 491 38.25 9.02 24.57
N THR A 492 38.84 8.28 23.63
CA THR A 492 38.06 7.69 22.52
C THR A 492 37.04 6.67 23.03
N VAL A 493 37.38 5.82 24.01
CA VAL A 493 36.41 4.93 24.68
C VAL A 493 35.30 5.72 25.37
N ARG A 494 35.60 6.89 25.97
CA ARG A 494 34.59 7.79 26.57
C ARG A 494 33.66 8.38 25.50
N GLN A 495 34.21 8.81 24.36
CA GLN A 495 33.45 9.32 23.22
C GLN A 495 32.55 8.24 22.59
N TRP A 496 33.06 7.02 22.38
CA TRP A 496 32.25 5.90 21.89
C TRP A 496 31.15 5.51 22.87
N LYS A 497 31.43 5.42 24.18
CA LYS A 497 30.39 5.21 25.21
C LYS A 497 29.32 6.32 25.20
N LEU A 498 29.69 7.57 24.94
CA LEU A 498 28.74 8.67 24.79
C LEU A 498 27.94 8.57 23.49
N LYS A 499 28.55 8.10 22.39
CA LYS A 499 27.88 7.87 21.11
C LYS A 499 26.86 6.73 21.20
N CYS A 500 27.20 5.60 21.82
CA CYS A 500 26.24 4.54 22.12
C CYS A 500 25.07 5.11 22.93
N LYS A 501 25.33 5.75 24.08
CA LYS A 501 24.28 6.40 24.90
C LYS A 501 23.47 7.51 24.20
N LYS A 502 23.85 7.96 23.00
CA LYS A 502 23.01 8.83 22.15
C LYS A 502 22.14 8.00 21.20
N LEU A 503 22.72 6.97 20.58
CA LEU A 503 21.99 6.03 19.73
C LEU A 503 20.96 5.22 20.52
N ASP A 504 21.31 4.73 21.71
CA ASP A 504 20.43 3.98 22.62
C ASP A 504 19.15 4.80 22.87
N ARG A 505 19.30 6.09 23.23
CA ARG A 505 18.18 7.02 23.45
C ARG A 505 17.39 7.36 22.19
N GLU A 506 18.03 7.37 21.03
CA GLU A 506 17.32 7.62 19.77
C GLU A 506 16.49 6.40 19.36
N VAL A 507 16.99 5.19 19.62
CA VAL A 507 16.25 3.93 19.50
C VAL A 507 15.12 3.85 20.53
N GLU A 508 15.33 4.31 21.77
CA GLU A 508 14.25 4.43 22.78
C GLU A 508 13.10 5.32 22.26
N LYS A 509 13.38 6.55 21.80
CA LYS A 509 12.37 7.44 21.18
C LYS A 509 11.70 6.82 19.95
N GLN A 510 12.46 6.16 19.08
CA GLN A 510 11.91 5.52 17.89
C GLN A 510 10.97 4.37 18.26
N ASN A 511 11.28 3.62 19.32
CA ASN A 511 10.35 2.62 19.86
C ASN A 511 9.12 3.26 20.50
N GLU A 512 9.24 4.42 21.14
CA GLU A 512 8.10 5.19 21.67
C GLU A 512 7.17 5.69 20.55
N THR A 513 7.70 6.24 19.45
CA THR A 513 6.88 6.69 18.31
C THR A 513 6.31 5.51 17.52
N ILE A 514 7.05 4.42 17.33
CA ILE A 514 6.53 3.17 16.74
C ILE A 514 5.40 2.60 17.62
N LYS A 515 5.50 2.70 18.95
CA LYS A 515 4.43 2.29 19.86
C LYS A 515 3.20 3.19 19.72
N GLN A 516 3.37 4.51 19.69
CA GLN A 516 2.27 5.47 19.47
C GLN A 516 1.53 5.16 18.16
N LEU A 517 2.26 5.06 17.04
CA LEU A 517 1.69 4.72 15.73
C LEU A 517 1.01 3.34 15.71
N LYS A 518 1.51 2.38 16.49
CA LYS A 518 0.87 1.05 16.64
C LYS A 518 -0.42 1.13 17.45
N ASP A 519 -0.43 1.90 18.53
CA ASP A 519 -1.60 2.08 19.39
C ASP A 519 -2.70 2.87 18.64
N GLU A 520 -2.33 3.92 17.89
CA GLU A 520 -3.19 4.65 16.94
C GLU A 520 -3.77 3.75 15.85
N ASN A 521 -2.94 2.94 15.18
CA ASN A 521 -3.41 1.97 14.17
C ASN A 521 -4.35 0.93 14.80
N SER A 522 -4.09 0.48 16.03
CA SER A 522 -5.00 -0.41 16.76
C SER A 522 -6.35 0.24 17.06
N GLN A 523 -6.39 1.57 17.22
CA GLN A 523 -7.61 2.33 17.46
C GLN A 523 -8.39 2.55 16.16
N ALA A 524 -7.71 2.97 15.09
CA ALA A 524 -8.30 3.10 13.75
C ALA A 524 -8.85 1.75 13.22
N LEU A 525 -8.24 0.62 13.58
CA LEU A 525 -8.77 -0.71 13.27
C LEU A 525 -10.10 -1.01 13.98
N LYS A 526 -10.24 -0.65 15.26
CA LYS A 526 -11.52 -0.79 15.99
C LYS A 526 -12.59 0.08 15.35
N GLU A 527 -12.30 1.38 15.14
CA GLU A 527 -13.25 2.32 14.54
C GLU A 527 -13.71 1.87 13.14
N LYS A 528 -12.81 1.32 12.34
CA LYS A 528 -13.16 0.72 11.05
C LYS A 528 -14.07 -0.51 11.19
N ASP A 529 -13.85 -1.37 12.19
CA ASP A 529 -14.67 -2.57 12.42
C ASP A 529 -16.02 -2.24 13.11
N ASP A 530 -16.09 -1.16 13.90
CA ASP A 530 -17.32 -0.55 14.39
C ASP A 530 -18.14 0.03 13.22
N LEU A 531 -17.51 0.80 12.32
CA LEU A 531 -18.13 1.33 11.11
C LEU A 531 -18.61 0.22 10.16
N ARG A 532 -17.86 -0.88 10.05
CA ARG A 532 -18.31 -2.11 9.33
C ARG A 532 -19.54 -2.73 9.99
N SER A 533 -19.58 -2.78 11.32
CA SER A 533 -20.72 -3.33 12.07
C SER A 533 -21.98 -2.45 11.93
N GLN A 534 -21.81 -1.13 11.90
CA GLN A 534 -22.86 -0.17 11.56
C GLN A 534 -23.35 -0.33 10.12
N LEU A 535 -22.43 -0.48 9.15
CA LEU A 535 -22.76 -0.71 7.73
C LEU A 535 -23.54 -2.02 7.53
N LEU A 536 -23.13 -3.11 8.17
CA LEU A 536 -23.86 -4.39 8.12
C LEU A 536 -25.28 -4.25 8.72
N SER A 537 -25.41 -3.49 9.82
CA SER A 537 -26.71 -3.20 10.44
C SER A 537 -27.62 -2.38 9.49
N ALA A 538 -27.06 -1.38 8.81
CA ALA A 538 -27.78 -0.57 7.82
C ALA A 538 -28.18 -1.38 6.58
N ILE A 539 -27.30 -2.28 6.09
CA ILE A 539 -27.63 -3.23 5.02
C ILE A 539 -28.81 -4.13 5.43
N GLN A 540 -28.79 -4.66 6.66
CA GLN A 540 -29.89 -5.51 7.12
C GLN A 540 -31.23 -4.76 7.24
N GLN A 541 -31.20 -3.48 7.64
CA GLN A 541 -32.38 -2.61 7.61
C GLN A 541 -32.88 -2.38 6.18
N ILE A 542 -32.00 -2.09 5.23
CA ILE A 542 -32.34 -1.92 3.81
C ILE A 542 -32.94 -3.21 3.22
N GLU A 543 -32.42 -4.38 3.57
CA GLU A 543 -32.99 -5.66 3.15
C GLU A 543 -34.40 -5.90 3.72
N ASN A 544 -34.65 -5.50 4.97
CA ASN A 544 -35.98 -5.65 5.58
C ASN A 544 -36.98 -4.70 4.92
N LEU A 545 -36.62 -3.43 4.71
CA LEU A 545 -37.43 -2.47 3.95
C LEU A 545 -37.68 -2.92 2.49
N ARG A 546 -36.72 -3.61 1.86
CA ARG A 546 -36.91 -4.23 0.53
C ARG A 546 -37.90 -5.40 0.56
N LYS A 547 -37.90 -6.24 1.61
CA LYS A 547 -38.88 -7.30 1.80
C LYS A 547 -40.28 -6.70 2.02
N GLU A 548 -40.40 -5.72 2.90
CA GLU A 548 -41.66 -4.99 3.15
C GLU A 548 -42.21 -4.31 1.88
N LEU A 549 -41.34 -3.68 1.07
CA LEU A 549 -41.73 -3.10 -0.22
C LEU A 549 -42.24 -4.17 -1.20
N ASN A 550 -41.56 -5.32 -1.31
CA ASN A 550 -42.00 -6.43 -2.16
C ASN A 550 -43.34 -7.03 -1.68
N ASP A 551 -43.54 -7.12 -0.37
CA ASP A 551 -44.80 -7.53 0.26
C ASP A 551 -45.95 -6.54 -0.02
N VAL A 552 -45.66 -5.24 -0.12
CA VAL A 552 -46.64 -4.22 -0.52
C VAL A 552 -46.93 -4.28 -2.02
N LEU A 553 -45.90 -4.46 -2.86
CA LEU A 553 -46.05 -4.57 -4.31
C LEU A 553 -46.87 -5.81 -4.70
N THR A 554 -46.60 -6.98 -4.09
CA THR A 554 -47.37 -8.21 -4.35
C THR A 554 -48.82 -8.13 -3.86
N LYS A 555 -49.07 -7.47 -2.72
CA LYS A 555 -50.45 -7.16 -2.28
C LYS A 555 -51.13 -6.17 -3.24
N ARG A 556 -50.38 -5.23 -3.83
CA ARG A 556 -50.92 -4.26 -4.79
C ARG A 556 -51.31 -4.92 -6.12
N THR A 557 -50.46 -5.77 -6.69
CA THR A 557 -50.79 -6.48 -7.94
C THR A 557 -52.01 -7.40 -7.75
N GLN A 558 -52.10 -8.12 -6.62
CA GLN A 558 -53.29 -8.91 -6.26
C GLN A 558 -54.57 -8.05 -6.17
N GLN A 559 -54.48 -6.84 -5.63
CA GLN A 559 -55.61 -5.90 -5.60
C GLN A 559 -55.99 -5.40 -7.00
N GLU A 560 -55.02 -5.17 -7.88
CA GLU A 560 -55.26 -4.74 -9.26
C GLU A 560 -55.87 -5.86 -10.12
N GLU A 561 -55.42 -7.11 -9.96
CA GLU A 561 -56.04 -8.30 -10.53
C GLU A 561 -57.50 -8.46 -10.05
N LEU A 562 -57.77 -8.30 -8.75
CA LEU A 562 -59.12 -8.34 -8.18
C LEU A 562 -60.01 -7.18 -8.64
N LEU A 563 -59.45 -6.01 -8.93
CA LEU A 563 -60.19 -4.89 -9.53
C LEU A 563 -60.49 -5.16 -11.00
N HIS A 564 -59.52 -5.63 -11.79
CA HIS A 564 -59.73 -6.04 -13.18
C HIS A 564 -60.80 -7.13 -13.30
N CYS A 565 -60.80 -8.12 -12.41
CA CYS A 565 -61.84 -9.16 -12.36
C CYS A 565 -63.24 -8.62 -12.02
N LYS A 566 -63.34 -7.50 -11.29
CA LYS A 566 -64.61 -6.80 -11.03
C LYS A 566 -65.02 -5.91 -12.20
N GLU A 567 -64.05 -5.28 -12.88
CA GLU A 567 -64.28 -4.43 -14.04
C GLU A 567 -64.74 -5.23 -15.26
N VAL A 568 -64.13 -6.39 -15.52
CA VAL A 568 -64.61 -7.35 -16.54
C VAL A 568 -66.08 -7.73 -16.26
N LYS A 569 -66.40 -8.16 -15.03
CA LYS A 569 -67.78 -8.48 -14.64
C LYS A 569 -68.73 -7.29 -14.74
N LEU A 570 -68.29 -6.09 -14.40
CA LEU A 570 -69.08 -4.87 -14.57
C LEU A 570 -69.37 -4.58 -16.04
N ASN A 571 -68.41 -4.84 -16.94
CA ASN A 571 -68.56 -4.64 -18.37
C ASN A 571 -69.41 -5.75 -19.03
N GLU A 572 -69.32 -7.00 -18.56
CA GLU A 572 -70.27 -8.08 -18.88
C GLU A 572 -71.70 -7.69 -18.49
N MET A 573 -71.92 -7.24 -17.24
CA MET A 573 -73.24 -6.81 -16.76
C MET A 573 -73.77 -5.58 -17.53
N LYS A 574 -72.91 -4.61 -17.89
CA LYS A 574 -73.29 -3.48 -18.77
C LYS A 574 -73.68 -3.96 -20.17
N SER A 575 -73.00 -4.95 -20.72
CA SER A 575 -73.33 -5.51 -22.04
C SER A 575 -74.68 -6.23 -22.00
N GLN A 576 -74.98 -6.97 -20.92
CA GLN A 576 -76.29 -7.58 -20.68
C GLN A 576 -77.39 -6.53 -20.47
N GLN A 577 -77.10 -5.44 -19.75
CA GLN A 577 -78.03 -4.32 -19.63
C GLN A 577 -78.29 -3.68 -21.00
N ALA A 578 -77.26 -3.48 -21.82
CA ALA A 578 -77.42 -2.87 -23.14
C ALA A 578 -78.26 -3.73 -24.08
N SER A 579 -78.09 -5.05 -24.09
CA SER A 579 -78.95 -5.95 -24.90
C SER A 579 -80.38 -5.98 -24.37
N LEU A 580 -80.59 -6.01 -23.06
CA LEU A 580 -81.94 -5.93 -22.47
C LEU A 580 -82.61 -4.56 -22.75
N GLU A 581 -81.86 -3.47 -22.76
CA GLU A 581 -82.36 -2.16 -23.19
C GLU A 581 -82.69 -2.10 -24.69
N GLU A 582 -82.01 -2.88 -25.53
CA GLU A 582 -82.31 -3.03 -26.96
C GLU A 582 -83.57 -3.88 -27.17
N GLU A 583 -83.67 -5.04 -26.52
CA GLU A 583 -84.89 -5.85 -26.46
C GLU A 583 -86.11 -5.04 -25.97
N ILE A 584 -85.95 -4.21 -24.93
CA ILE A 584 -87.01 -3.31 -24.45
C ILE A 584 -87.39 -2.27 -25.52
N LYS A 585 -86.44 -1.72 -26.27
CA LYS A 585 -86.73 -0.77 -27.38
C LYS A 585 -87.43 -1.48 -28.54
N GLU A 586 -87.08 -2.72 -28.87
CA GLU A 586 -87.78 -3.54 -29.86
C GLU A 586 -89.21 -3.87 -29.43
N VAL A 587 -89.39 -4.30 -28.17
CA VAL A 587 -90.72 -4.57 -27.58
C VAL A 587 -91.56 -3.29 -27.56
N GLN A 588 -91.02 -2.15 -27.12
CA GLN A 588 -91.70 -0.85 -27.25
C GLN A 588 -92.03 -0.51 -28.70
N GLY A 589 -91.14 -0.81 -29.65
CA GLY A 589 -91.38 -0.65 -31.08
C GLY A 589 -92.51 -1.53 -31.63
N THR A 590 -92.69 -2.75 -31.11
CA THR A 590 -93.82 -3.62 -31.47
C THR A 590 -95.12 -3.22 -30.79
N VAL A 591 -95.08 -2.83 -29.49
CA VAL A 591 -96.22 -2.26 -28.77
C VAL A 591 -96.73 -1.00 -29.47
N ASN A 592 -95.86 -0.07 -29.87
CA ASN A 592 -96.24 1.12 -30.64
C ASN A 592 -96.89 0.78 -31.99
N LYS A 593 -96.43 -0.29 -32.68
CA LYS A 593 -97.09 -0.78 -33.92
C LYS A 593 -98.48 -1.34 -33.63
N LEU A 594 -98.63 -2.15 -32.58
CA LEU A 594 -99.90 -2.74 -32.17
C LEU A 594 -100.90 -1.68 -31.67
N GLU A 595 -100.44 -0.68 -30.91
CA GLU A 595 -101.24 0.48 -30.51
C GLU A 595 -101.73 1.27 -31.72
N ASN A 596 -100.86 1.51 -32.71
CA ASN A 596 -101.24 2.24 -33.91
C ASN A 596 -102.22 1.45 -34.77
N GLU A 597 -102.08 0.12 -34.82
CA GLU A 597 -103.08 -0.74 -35.47
C GLU A 597 -104.41 -0.74 -34.71
N LEU A 598 -104.38 -0.83 -33.37
CA LEU A 598 -105.58 -0.72 -32.52
C LEU A 598 -106.27 0.64 -32.72
N LYS A 599 -105.52 1.74 -32.82
CA LYS A 599 -106.06 3.09 -33.11
C LYS A 599 -106.73 3.14 -34.49
N LYS A 600 -106.18 2.46 -35.52
CA LYS A 600 -106.88 2.30 -36.82
C LYS A 600 -108.16 1.48 -36.69
N GLN A 601 -108.12 0.35 -35.98
CA GLN A 601 -109.29 -0.52 -35.79
C GLN A 601 -110.41 0.22 -35.05
N VAL A 602 -110.09 0.99 -34.01
CA VAL A 602 -111.06 1.87 -33.30
C VAL A 602 -111.58 2.99 -34.20
N PHE A 603 -110.74 3.60 -35.04
CA PHE A 603 -111.19 4.59 -36.02
C PHE A 603 -112.17 3.99 -37.04
N LEU A 604 -111.83 2.84 -37.63
CA LEU A 604 -112.69 2.10 -38.57
C LEU A 604 -114.01 1.65 -37.90
N GLN A 605 -113.94 1.15 -36.67
CA GLN A 605 -115.14 0.79 -35.89
C GLN A 605 -116.03 2.02 -35.62
N THR A 606 -115.43 3.17 -35.34
CA THR A 606 -116.15 4.43 -35.11
C THR A 606 -116.79 4.92 -36.41
N GLN A 607 -116.07 4.87 -37.53
CA GLN A 607 -116.61 5.20 -38.85
C GLN A 607 -117.79 4.29 -39.20
N LEU A 608 -117.63 2.97 -39.08
CA LEU A 608 -118.70 1.99 -39.30
C LEU A 608 -119.90 2.20 -38.38
N GLN A 609 -119.68 2.62 -37.13
CA GLN A 609 -120.77 2.98 -36.21
C GLN A 609 -121.50 4.26 -36.67
N THR A 610 -120.81 5.28 -37.16
CA THR A 610 -121.46 6.49 -37.72
C THR A 610 -122.16 6.22 -39.06
N GLU A 611 -121.63 5.33 -39.90
CA GLU A 611 -122.28 4.87 -41.13
C GLU A 611 -123.53 4.05 -40.82
N LYS A 612 -123.46 3.18 -39.79
CA LYS A 612 -124.62 2.45 -39.25
C LYS A 612 -125.69 3.40 -38.72
N GLU A 613 -125.32 4.37 -37.88
CA GLU A 613 -126.26 5.37 -37.33
C GLU A 613 -126.89 6.21 -38.45
N HIS A 614 -126.12 6.59 -39.46
CA HIS A 614 -126.65 7.27 -40.64
C HIS A 614 -127.67 6.39 -41.39
N LEU A 615 -127.34 5.12 -41.67
CA LEU A 615 -128.26 4.17 -42.32
C LEU A 615 -129.51 3.88 -41.45
N GLU A 616 -129.38 3.88 -40.13
CA GLU A 616 -130.52 3.77 -39.20
C GLU A 616 -131.42 5.02 -39.31
N THR A 617 -130.89 6.24 -39.42
CA THR A 617 -131.70 7.45 -39.66
C THR A 617 -132.32 7.51 -41.08
N GLU A 618 -131.64 7.00 -42.11
CA GLU A 618 -132.23 6.86 -43.45
C GLU A 618 -133.36 5.82 -43.45
N LEU A 619 -133.19 4.72 -42.71
CA LEU A 619 -134.24 3.71 -42.53
C LEU A 619 -135.43 4.29 -41.73
N GLU A 620 -135.21 5.06 -40.67
CA GLU A 620 -136.28 5.73 -39.93
C GLU A 620 -137.04 6.76 -40.76
N THR A 621 -136.33 7.59 -41.53
CA THR A 621 -136.98 8.59 -42.41
C THR A 621 -137.71 7.93 -43.58
N SER A 622 -137.16 6.88 -44.18
CA SER A 622 -137.86 6.05 -45.17
C SER A 622 -139.11 5.38 -44.59
N ASN A 623 -139.04 4.85 -43.36
CA ASN A 623 -140.21 4.31 -42.65
C ASN A 623 -141.26 5.39 -42.33
N LEU A 624 -140.86 6.62 -42.03
CA LEU A 624 -141.76 7.75 -41.82
C LEU A 624 -142.44 8.19 -43.12
N ILE A 625 -141.72 8.18 -44.25
CA ILE A 625 -142.29 8.42 -45.59
C ILE A 625 -143.29 7.31 -45.92
N HIS A 626 -142.91 6.03 -45.73
CA HIS A 626 -143.81 4.90 -45.97
C HIS A 626 -145.09 4.97 -45.13
N LYS A 627 -145.01 5.37 -43.85
CA LYS A 627 -146.18 5.62 -43.00
C LYS A 627 -147.07 6.74 -43.57
N LYS A 628 -146.49 7.86 -44.00
CA LYS A 628 -147.25 8.97 -44.61
C LYS A 628 -147.92 8.58 -45.93
N ASP A 629 -147.26 7.75 -46.74
CA ASP A 629 -147.86 7.22 -47.97
C ASP A 629 -148.91 6.13 -47.70
N GLN A 630 -148.77 5.37 -46.61
CA GLN A 630 -149.83 4.49 -46.10
C GLN A 630 -151.04 5.28 -45.57
N GLU A 631 -150.81 6.39 -44.85
CA GLU A 631 -151.86 7.33 -44.41
C GLU A 631 -152.59 7.94 -45.61
N ARG A 632 -151.87 8.43 -46.63
CA ARG A 632 -152.44 8.90 -47.91
C ARG A 632 -153.23 7.81 -48.64
N LEU A 633 -152.76 6.57 -48.64
CA LEU A 633 -153.49 5.44 -49.23
C LEU A 633 -154.78 5.12 -48.45
N LEU A 634 -154.80 5.30 -47.13
CA LEU A 634 -156.00 5.13 -46.30
C LEU A 634 -156.99 6.30 -46.48
N GLU A 635 -156.50 7.53 -46.62
CA GLU A 635 -157.29 8.73 -46.96
C GLU A 635 -157.93 8.57 -48.35
N MET A 636 -157.13 8.20 -49.36
CA MET A 636 -157.64 7.89 -50.71
C MET A 636 -158.59 6.68 -50.71
N GLN A 637 -158.43 5.70 -49.81
CA GLN A 637 -159.39 4.61 -49.63
C GLN A 637 -160.70 5.10 -48.97
N ALA A 638 -160.65 6.11 -48.09
CA ALA A 638 -161.84 6.76 -47.55
C ALA A 638 -162.59 7.55 -48.64
N ASP A 639 -161.88 8.28 -49.49
CA ASP A 639 -162.49 8.95 -50.65
C ASP A 639 -163.10 7.96 -51.64
N VAL A 640 -162.45 6.83 -51.92
CA VAL A 640 -163.04 5.74 -52.73
C VAL A 640 -164.30 5.16 -52.06
N LYS A 641 -164.35 5.06 -50.73
CA LYS A 641 -165.58 4.67 -50.00
C LYS A 641 -166.68 5.73 -50.16
N ASN A 642 -166.37 7.01 -49.98
CA ASN A 642 -167.30 8.13 -50.13
C ASN A 642 -167.86 8.23 -51.57
N LEU A 643 -167.01 8.10 -52.59
CA LEU A 643 -167.41 8.01 -53.99
C LEU A 643 -168.25 6.76 -54.26
N SER A 644 -167.98 5.65 -53.58
CA SER A 644 -168.79 4.43 -53.70
C SER A 644 -170.18 4.55 -53.06
N SER A 645 -170.34 5.26 -51.94
CA SER A 645 -171.66 5.52 -51.34
C SER A 645 -172.48 6.48 -52.20
N VAL A 646 -171.87 7.56 -52.72
CA VAL A 646 -172.52 8.45 -53.70
C VAL A 646 -172.95 7.68 -54.95
N ARG A 647 -172.13 6.75 -55.45
CA ARG A 647 -172.51 5.87 -56.57
C ARG A 647 -173.69 4.96 -56.24
N VAL A 648 -173.77 4.42 -55.02
CA VAL A 648 -174.92 3.62 -54.56
C VAL A 648 -176.19 4.48 -54.44
N GLU A 649 -176.11 5.69 -53.88
CA GLU A 649 -177.24 6.61 -53.83
C GLU A 649 -177.78 6.99 -55.22
N LEU A 650 -176.88 7.24 -56.18
CA LEU A 650 -177.26 7.48 -57.58
C LEU A 650 -177.90 6.25 -58.22
N THR A 651 -177.40 5.05 -57.91
CA THR A 651 -177.95 3.78 -58.41
C THR A 651 -179.36 3.54 -57.88
N ASN A 652 -179.60 3.84 -56.60
CA ASN A 652 -180.92 3.72 -55.97
C ASN A 652 -181.94 4.68 -56.59
N ARG A 653 -181.56 5.96 -56.82
CA ARG A 653 -182.43 6.94 -57.50
C ARG A 653 -182.82 6.49 -58.92
N ILE A 654 -181.90 5.91 -59.67
CA ILE A 654 -182.18 5.35 -61.01
C ILE A 654 -183.18 4.18 -60.93
N ALA A 655 -183.06 3.32 -59.92
CA ALA A 655 -184.01 2.22 -59.70
C ALA A 655 -185.42 2.71 -59.30
N GLU A 656 -185.52 3.82 -58.56
CA GLU A 656 -186.79 4.48 -58.23
C GLU A 656 -187.45 5.09 -59.47
N GLU A 657 -186.71 5.82 -60.31
CA GLU A 657 -187.24 6.34 -61.58
C GLU A 657 -187.66 5.23 -62.55
N GLU A 658 -186.90 4.13 -62.64
CA GLU A 658 -187.30 2.97 -63.44
C GLU A 658 -188.64 2.37 -62.98
N LYS A 659 -188.92 2.38 -61.67
CA LYS A 659 -190.16 1.86 -61.11
C LYS A 659 -191.35 2.74 -61.50
N VAL A 660 -191.24 4.06 -61.33
CA VAL A 660 -192.24 5.04 -61.77
C VAL A 660 -192.49 4.96 -63.28
N LYS A 661 -191.42 4.81 -64.08
CA LYS A 661 -191.51 4.64 -65.54
C LYS A 661 -192.30 3.40 -65.96
N LYS A 662 -192.16 2.28 -65.23
CA LYS A 662 -192.89 1.02 -65.46
C LYS A 662 -194.37 1.14 -65.10
N GLU A 663 -194.70 1.89 -64.05
CA GLU A 663 -196.09 2.17 -63.66
C GLU A 663 -196.80 3.05 -64.71
N LEU A 664 -196.14 4.12 -65.19
CA LEU A 664 -196.66 5.00 -66.26
C LEU A 664 -196.90 4.27 -67.59
N HIS A 665 -196.01 3.33 -67.98
CA HIS A 665 -196.22 2.51 -69.19
C HIS A 665 -197.48 1.63 -69.10
N LYS A 666 -197.82 1.18 -67.89
CA LYS A 666 -199.00 0.33 -67.66
C LYS A 666 -200.30 1.11 -67.92
N SER A 667 -200.41 2.32 -67.35
CA SER A 667 -201.55 3.21 -67.54
C SER A 667 -201.76 3.63 -69.01
N LEU A 668 -200.67 3.84 -69.76
CA LEU A 668 -200.74 4.12 -71.21
C LEU A 668 -201.29 2.92 -72.01
N SER A 669 -200.86 1.69 -71.69
CA SER A 669 -201.32 0.49 -72.39
C SER A 669 -202.83 0.24 -72.21
N ASP A 670 -203.37 0.53 -71.04
CA ASP A 670 -204.79 0.30 -70.76
C ASP A 670 -205.71 1.38 -71.37
N LEU A 671 -205.24 2.63 -71.47
CA LEU A 671 -205.91 3.68 -72.25
C LEU A 671 -205.97 3.34 -73.75
N GLN A 672 -204.89 2.79 -74.32
CA GLN A 672 -204.83 2.47 -75.75
C GLN A 672 -205.88 1.40 -76.15
N LYS A 673 -206.02 0.32 -75.37
CA LYS A 673 -207.05 -0.72 -75.57
C LYS A 673 -208.48 -0.15 -75.54
N GLN A 674 -208.70 0.87 -74.71
CA GLN A 674 -210.01 1.51 -74.58
C GLN A 674 -210.38 2.35 -75.82
N GLN A 675 -209.38 2.82 -76.59
CA GLN A 675 -209.59 3.50 -77.86
C GLN A 675 -209.73 2.54 -79.05
N GLU A 676 -209.03 1.39 -79.03
CA GLU A 676 -209.12 0.35 -80.07
C GLU A 676 -210.53 -0.27 -80.14
N SER A 677 -211.10 -0.67 -78.99
CA SER A 677 -212.48 -1.19 -78.92
C SER A 677 -213.55 -0.19 -79.39
N LYS A 678 -213.38 1.11 -79.09
CA LYS A 678 -214.24 2.20 -79.61
C LYS A 678 -214.17 2.34 -81.13
N HIS A 679 -213.06 1.94 -81.75
CA HIS A 679 -212.91 1.96 -83.20
C HIS A 679 -213.63 0.77 -83.86
N GLU A 680 -213.57 -0.42 -83.25
CA GLU A 680 -214.28 -1.62 -83.76
C GLU A 680 -215.80 -1.41 -83.80
N GLU A 681 -216.40 -0.83 -82.76
CA GLU A 681 -217.82 -0.43 -82.71
C GLU A 681 -218.23 0.44 -83.91
N MET A 682 -217.35 1.35 -84.36
CA MET A 682 -217.60 2.22 -85.52
C MET A 682 -217.61 1.45 -86.85
N THR A 683 -216.74 0.44 -86.99
CA THR A 683 -216.60 -0.31 -88.25
C THR A 683 -217.77 -1.26 -88.52
N THR A 684 -218.38 -1.83 -87.48
CA THR A 684 -219.48 -2.79 -87.60
C THR A 684 -220.77 -2.12 -88.09
N ALA A 685 -221.16 -0.99 -87.49
CA ALA A 685 -222.31 -0.20 -87.91
C ALA A 685 -222.23 0.26 -89.37
N ASN A 686 -221.03 0.67 -89.82
CA ASN A 686 -220.78 1.11 -91.19
C ASN A 686 -220.91 -0.04 -92.21
N ARG A 687 -220.61 -1.27 -91.79
CA ARG A 687 -220.80 -2.49 -92.61
C ARG A 687 -222.29 -2.83 -92.80
N GLN A 688 -223.11 -2.56 -91.79
CA GLN A 688 -224.54 -2.85 -91.78
C GLN A 688 -225.31 -1.96 -92.77
N LEU A 689 -225.05 -0.64 -92.75
CA LEU A 689 -225.61 0.34 -93.69
C LEU A 689 -225.23 0.11 -95.16
N LYS A 690 -224.19 -0.69 -95.45
CA LYS A 690 -223.79 -1.03 -96.82
C LYS A 690 -224.66 -2.13 -97.42
N MET A 691 -225.05 -3.13 -96.62
CA MET A 691 -225.88 -4.26 -97.04
C MET A 691 -227.27 -3.81 -97.52
N GLU A 692 -227.90 -2.90 -96.77
CA GLU A 692 -229.23 -2.35 -97.08
C GLU A 692 -229.27 -1.61 -98.43
N ARG A 693 -228.17 -0.95 -98.82
CA ARG A 693 -228.06 -0.22 -100.09
C ARG A 693 -227.94 -1.15 -101.30
N GLU A 694 -227.31 -2.31 -101.14
CA GLU A 694 -227.06 -3.26 -102.23
C GLU A 694 -228.35 -4.02 -102.61
N VAL A 695 -229.20 -4.35 -101.64
CA VAL A 695 -230.51 -5.00 -101.88
C VAL A 695 -231.46 -4.11 -102.69
N HIS A 696 -231.65 -2.85 -102.27
CA HIS A 696 -232.54 -1.91 -102.99
C HIS A 696 -232.07 -1.59 -104.41
N GLN A 697 -230.78 -1.75 -104.73
CA GLN A 697 -230.30 -1.65 -106.12
C GLN A 697 -230.73 -2.85 -106.99
N GLN A 698 -230.86 -4.05 -106.42
CA GLN A 698 -231.33 -5.23 -107.16
C GLN A 698 -232.82 -5.18 -107.45
N GLU A 699 -233.65 -4.72 -106.49
CA GLU A 699 -235.10 -4.55 -106.66
C GLU A 699 -235.44 -3.56 -107.79
N LEU A 700 -234.63 -2.50 -107.95
CA LEU A 700 -234.75 -1.53 -109.05
C LEU A 700 -234.23 -2.04 -110.41
N ALA A 701 -233.53 -3.17 -110.44
CA ALA A 701 -233.01 -3.76 -111.67
C ALA A 701 -234.02 -4.71 -112.34
N THR A 702 -234.71 -5.55 -111.56
CA THR A 702 -235.75 -6.48 -112.07
C THR A 702 -236.92 -5.72 -112.70
N LEU A 703 -237.49 -4.73 -112.01
CA LEU A 703 -238.61 -3.91 -112.50
C LEU A 703 -238.33 -3.21 -113.85
N ARG A 704 -237.06 -2.90 -114.15
CA ARG A 704 -236.67 -2.32 -115.45
C ARG A 704 -236.69 -3.35 -116.59
N SER A 705 -236.40 -4.62 -116.30
CA SER A 705 -236.39 -5.68 -117.31
C SER A 705 -237.79 -6.05 -117.82
N GLU A 706 -238.80 -5.97 -116.94
CA GLU A 706 -240.20 -6.24 -117.26
C GLU A 706 -240.79 -5.20 -118.23
N LEU A 707 -240.39 -3.93 -118.05
CA LEU A 707 -240.80 -2.81 -118.91
C LEU A 707 -240.24 -2.92 -120.34
N GLN A 708 -239.05 -3.50 -120.54
CA GLN A 708 -238.42 -3.56 -121.85
C GLN A 708 -238.95 -4.71 -122.72
N ASN A 709 -239.27 -5.86 -122.11
CA ASN A 709 -239.79 -7.03 -122.85
C ASN A 709 -241.22 -6.82 -123.38
N THR A 710 -242.07 -6.07 -122.67
CA THR A 710 -243.43 -5.74 -123.11
C THR A 710 -243.42 -4.86 -124.36
N LYS A 711 -242.54 -3.85 -124.42
CA LYS A 711 -242.37 -2.97 -125.60
C LYS A 711 -242.03 -3.75 -126.88
N ILE A 712 -241.12 -4.73 -126.79
CA ILE A 712 -240.63 -5.52 -127.94
C ILE A 712 -241.72 -6.44 -128.55
N LYS A 713 -242.81 -6.73 -127.83
CA LYS A 713 -243.96 -7.44 -128.42
C LYS A 713 -244.79 -6.55 -129.35
N HIS A 714 -245.24 -5.39 -128.87
CA HIS A 714 -246.09 -4.49 -129.65
C HIS A 714 -245.46 -3.98 -130.96
N GLU A 715 -244.14 -3.88 -131.03
CA GLU A 715 -243.43 -3.54 -132.29
C GLU A 715 -243.52 -4.64 -133.36
N ARG A 716 -243.80 -5.90 -133.01
CA ARG A 716 -244.04 -6.99 -133.99
C ARG A 716 -245.47 -6.98 -134.50
N ASP A 717 -246.44 -6.87 -133.59
CA ASP A 717 -247.88 -6.87 -133.90
C ASP A 717 -248.24 -5.78 -134.95
N ALA A 718 -247.55 -4.63 -134.89
CA ALA A 718 -247.70 -3.53 -135.84
C ALA A 718 -247.13 -3.79 -137.25
N GLN A 719 -246.15 -4.69 -137.41
CA GLN A 719 -245.49 -4.94 -138.70
C GLN A 719 -246.25 -5.92 -139.59
N GLU A 720 -247.01 -6.86 -139.02
CA GLU A 720 -247.80 -7.82 -139.81
C GLU A 720 -249.06 -7.18 -140.42
N LEU A 721 -249.76 -6.34 -139.65
CA LEU A 721 -250.88 -5.51 -140.13
C LEU A 721 -250.53 -4.68 -141.37
N MET A 722 -249.30 -4.16 -141.44
CA MET A 722 -248.84 -3.30 -142.54
C MET A 722 -248.54 -4.08 -143.84
N LYS A 723 -248.47 -5.41 -143.83
CA LYS A 723 -248.27 -6.23 -145.03
C LYS A 723 -249.56 -6.51 -145.79
N LEU A 724 -250.63 -6.91 -145.11
CA LEU A 724 -251.83 -7.43 -145.78
C LEU A 724 -252.69 -6.35 -146.44
N LEU A 725 -252.80 -5.16 -145.84
CA LEU A 725 -253.42 -3.98 -146.47
C LEU A 725 -252.74 -3.58 -147.80
N LYS A 726 -251.50 -4.01 -148.02
CA LYS A 726 -250.78 -3.76 -149.27
C LYS A 726 -251.24 -4.70 -150.39
N GLN A 727 -251.68 -5.92 -150.05
CA GLN A 727 -252.05 -6.94 -151.02
C GLN A 727 -253.48 -6.75 -151.56
N GLU A 728 -254.41 -6.22 -150.75
CA GLU A 728 -255.72 -5.78 -151.25
C GLU A 728 -255.62 -4.65 -152.30
N LYS A 729 -254.56 -3.83 -152.22
CA LYS A 729 -254.40 -2.66 -153.08
C LYS A 729 -253.96 -3.02 -154.51
N ASP A 730 -253.06 -3.99 -154.66
CA ASP A 730 -252.43 -4.29 -155.94
C ASP A 730 -253.43 -4.96 -156.92
N ASP A 731 -254.30 -5.84 -156.43
CA ASP A 731 -255.35 -6.48 -157.25
C ASP A 731 -256.49 -5.51 -157.66
N ALA A 732 -256.73 -4.45 -156.87
CA ALA A 732 -257.64 -3.38 -157.27
C ALA A 732 -257.09 -2.58 -158.46
N GLU A 733 -255.77 -2.36 -158.56
CA GLU A 733 -255.16 -1.73 -159.74
C GLU A 733 -255.26 -2.60 -161.01
N ALA A 734 -255.26 -3.93 -160.88
CA ALA A 734 -255.40 -4.84 -162.01
C ALA A 734 -256.77 -4.66 -162.72
N GLN A 735 -257.85 -4.50 -161.95
CA GLN A 735 -259.20 -4.25 -162.49
C GLN A 735 -259.27 -2.91 -163.25
N ILE A 736 -258.61 -1.86 -162.74
CA ILE A 736 -258.62 -0.51 -163.32
C ILE A 736 -257.92 -0.48 -164.69
N ARG A 737 -256.85 -1.27 -164.90
CA ARG A 737 -256.09 -1.24 -166.17
C ARG A 737 -256.86 -1.83 -167.34
N MET A 738 -257.61 -2.92 -167.13
CA MET A 738 -258.32 -3.60 -168.23
C MET A 738 -259.59 -2.85 -168.67
N LEU A 739 -260.26 -2.14 -167.75
CA LEU A 739 -261.35 -1.20 -168.10
C LEU A 739 -260.90 -0.06 -169.02
N LYS A 740 -259.60 0.21 -169.15
CA LYS A 740 -259.08 1.40 -169.83
C LYS A 740 -258.67 1.21 -171.30
N VAL A 741 -258.59 -0.03 -171.79
CA VAL A 741 -258.22 -0.34 -173.19
C VAL A 741 -259.44 -0.77 -174.02
N LEU A 742 -260.54 -1.18 -173.38
CA LEU A 742 -261.84 -1.43 -174.03
C LEU A 742 -262.49 -0.16 -174.65
N ILE A 743 -261.93 1.02 -174.41
CA ILE A 743 -262.44 2.29 -174.96
C ILE A 743 -261.49 2.81 -176.04
N LEU A 744 -261.53 2.10 -177.17
CA LEU A 744 -261.54 2.74 -178.49
C LEU A 744 -262.48 1.99 -179.46
N LYS A 745 -262.64 0.67 -179.27
CA LYS A 745 -263.75 -0.16 -179.77
C LYS A 745 -263.76 -1.52 -179.07
#